data_AF-A0A7W5XC62-F1
#
_entry.id   AF-A0A7W5XC62-F1
#
_cell.length_a   1.000
_cell.length_b   1.000
_cell.length_c   1.000
_cell.angle_alpha   90.00
_cell.angle_beta   90.00
_cell.angle_gamma   90.00
#
_symmetry.space_group_name_H-M   'P 1'
#
loop_
_entity.id
_entity.type
_entity.pdbx_description
1 polymer ?
#
loop_
_entity_poly.entity_id
_entity_poly.type
_entity_poly.pdbx_seq_one_letter_code
_entity_poly.pdbx_strand_id
1 'polypeptide(L)'
;MSTSLKKSLFSGRAAELDAMESAFRDVSGGRQRSILLGAEAGGGKSRLVEEFADRLSGRALILKGGCIEQRESALPYAPVTAVLHELVQLRGGTAVRSLVGAASARELAWLLPEFGETSERFDAGIARARLFEALRKLFEELAREMPLVVVVEDIHWADQATCDLLRFLTTRLKKSRMMLIVTYRPEETSGSNVLRTTIADLSLSEAAEVLKLPRLKRAEVAAQLEGLLGRPPTPAVINEVHARCCGIPLFTEVLIDASGNLRTDFPGSLNDYLLKSVREMPASTAELLKVMALGGPHITHALLRSVTEKSDIELAELLRLAILAGILVPDGDGYAFRHALIHEAVRSDLIAGERMAIHRAYAEVLERGSVPSYRVWHAVALARHWRGAGQAEPCLRWAWQSAAEAAAAFAYADQMEMLKLVLAAWPDVDHAADLIGADHCRVLELAADAACWAAEAEQGLAFVERALAEVNAERDSEQLAALLLQRAVMRQHTLIPGEIADLERALDHAVDPTRLRADGLGQFSRALILRGEFDRARLLGDELKDLSERLDDEEYRIEALIVAASVDMAAGNSRIDAFWNVAKRAGQASIGRVEVLAGAALLQALLETGDYAQIIDIGPAIFARTVEFGQARYIGAIVGSPLCRALLAVGRVSEAVETCERMAALDPLPLGLVHVFECHAEIALVLGDSDRVAAAASALRALPPGPQVAGRMTANLLRFDLESTALAGDMDQSAILIRSASTQLEKQGGVSWPLLASAMRVAIDTNRKDVAQQLADLAARTPCRNVVEQAERLTVSAEMSRATVSDLDAWEAAAQSWADLSQPFRQAYALMQAGSAAVNAGKRARGADHFRRAADLAHSIGARLLANQIETLAAKARIDLRGGKEGSTPKAPLGLTDREFEVLRLVAAGQSNREIADNLFISSKTASVHVSNILSKLAVPSRGAAAAMAHRLRIVDPA
;
A
#
# COMPACT_ATOMS: atom_id res chain seq x y z
N MET A 1 3.43 43.42 -38.25
CA MET A 1 2.25 42.57 -38.04
C MET A 1 2.71 41.36 -37.23
N SER A 2 2.43 41.36 -35.93
CA SER A 2 2.85 40.32 -34.98
C SER A 2 1.87 39.17 -35.05
N THR A 3 2.26 38.07 -35.69
CA THR A 3 1.54 36.79 -35.61
C THR A 3 1.89 36.12 -34.29
N SER A 4 1.22 36.54 -33.22
CA SER A 4 1.02 35.69 -32.05
C SER A 4 0.33 34.41 -32.54
N LEU A 5 1.04 33.29 -32.48
CA LEU A 5 0.44 31.96 -32.65
C LEU A 5 -0.71 31.86 -31.63
N LYS A 6 -1.94 31.73 -32.13
CA LYS A 6 -3.16 31.53 -31.32
C LYS A 6 -2.96 30.34 -30.38
N LYS A 7 -3.59 30.35 -29.20
CA LYS A 7 -3.72 29.17 -28.31
C LYS A 7 -4.01 27.95 -29.20
N SER A 8 -3.15 26.94 -29.16
CA SER A 8 -3.31 25.74 -29.98
C SER A 8 -4.67 25.10 -29.70
N LEU A 9 -5.43 24.80 -30.76
CA LEU A 9 -6.69 24.08 -30.67
C LEU A 9 -6.43 22.72 -30.02
N PHE A 10 -7.12 22.46 -28.91
CA PHE A 10 -7.02 21.18 -28.20
C PHE A 10 -7.57 20.06 -29.09
N SER A 11 -6.75 19.06 -29.41
CA SER A 11 -7.11 17.98 -30.34
C SER A 11 -6.49 16.64 -29.92
N GLY A 12 -7.11 15.54 -30.37
CA GLY A 12 -6.58 14.18 -30.17
C GLY A 12 -6.75 13.58 -28.77
N ARG A 13 -7.61 14.15 -27.92
CA ARG A 13 -7.85 13.70 -26.52
C ARG A 13 -9.34 13.63 -26.15
N ALA A 14 -10.21 13.40 -27.14
CA ALA A 14 -11.65 13.40 -26.93
C ALA A 14 -12.11 12.26 -26.00
N ALA A 15 -11.55 11.06 -26.18
CA ALA A 15 -11.89 9.90 -25.36
C ALA A 15 -11.49 10.12 -23.88
N GLU A 16 -10.32 10.71 -23.63
CA GLU A 16 -9.85 11.01 -22.29
C GLU A 16 -10.67 12.12 -21.64
N LEU A 17 -11.03 13.18 -22.37
CA LEU A 17 -11.97 14.20 -21.88
C LEU A 17 -13.34 13.61 -21.56
N ASP A 18 -13.89 12.76 -22.42
CA ASP A 18 -15.19 12.11 -22.20
C ASP A 18 -15.17 11.22 -20.95
N ALA A 19 -14.05 10.53 -20.69
CA ALA A 19 -13.84 9.76 -19.47
C ALA A 19 -13.83 10.68 -18.22
N MET A 20 -13.06 11.79 -18.25
CA MET A 20 -13.05 12.77 -17.16
C MET A 20 -14.45 13.38 -16.91
N GLU A 21 -15.19 13.71 -17.97
CA GLU A 21 -16.56 14.22 -17.86
C GLU A 21 -17.53 13.16 -17.32
N SER A 22 -17.35 11.89 -17.70
CA SER A 22 -18.14 10.79 -17.17
C SER A 22 -17.91 10.60 -15.67
N ALA A 23 -16.65 10.61 -15.24
CA ALA A 23 -16.31 10.58 -13.82
C ALA A 23 -16.89 11.79 -13.06
N PHE A 24 -16.89 12.99 -13.66
CA PHE A 24 -17.50 14.18 -13.02
C PHE A 24 -19.03 14.06 -12.85
N ARG A 25 -19.74 13.35 -13.73
CA ARG A 25 -21.17 13.08 -13.54
C ARG A 25 -21.42 12.22 -12.30
N ASP A 26 -20.56 11.22 -12.05
CA ASP A 26 -20.64 10.43 -10.81
C ASP A 26 -20.37 11.29 -9.56
N VAL A 27 -19.42 12.24 -9.66
CA VAL A 27 -19.11 13.21 -8.60
C VAL A 27 -20.30 14.11 -8.30
N SER A 28 -20.96 14.60 -9.34
CA SER A 28 -22.20 15.38 -9.20
C SER A 28 -23.32 14.56 -8.52
N GLY A 29 -23.30 13.23 -8.68
CA GLY A 29 -24.20 12.28 -8.02
C GLY A 29 -23.84 11.91 -6.57
N GLY A 30 -22.81 12.53 -5.96
CA GLY A 30 -22.45 12.30 -4.55
C GLY A 30 -21.40 11.23 -4.30
N ARG A 31 -20.69 10.78 -5.33
CA ARG A 31 -19.63 9.77 -5.21
C ARG A 31 -18.27 10.38 -5.51
N GLN A 32 -17.27 10.08 -4.70
CA GLN A 32 -15.93 10.54 -4.98
C GLN A 32 -15.35 9.80 -6.20
N ARG A 33 -14.53 10.50 -6.99
CA ARG A 33 -13.75 9.94 -8.09
C ARG A 33 -12.31 10.43 -8.04
N SER A 34 -11.38 9.56 -8.39
CA SER A 34 -9.97 9.90 -8.56
C SER A 34 -9.55 9.66 -10.01
N ILE A 35 -8.80 10.57 -10.62
CA ILE A 35 -8.22 10.41 -11.95
C ILE A 35 -6.70 10.47 -11.81
N LEU A 36 -6.04 9.36 -12.16
CA LEU A 36 -4.59 9.27 -12.23
C LEU A 36 -4.15 9.46 -13.69
N LEU A 37 -3.59 10.63 -13.99
CA LEU A 37 -3.23 11.02 -15.35
C LEU A 37 -1.72 10.82 -15.58
N GLY A 38 -1.37 9.72 -16.26
CA GLY A 38 0.01 9.33 -16.56
C GLY A 38 0.40 9.66 -17.99
N ALA A 39 1.50 10.39 -18.18
CA ALA A 39 2.09 10.64 -19.51
C ALA A 39 3.58 11.01 -19.41
N GLU A 40 4.32 10.76 -20.49
CA GLU A 40 5.70 11.26 -20.66
C GLU A 40 5.75 12.80 -20.51
N ALA A 41 6.93 13.35 -20.21
CA ALA A 41 7.17 14.78 -20.23
C ALA A 41 6.75 15.40 -21.59
N GLY A 42 5.97 16.49 -21.56
CA GLY A 42 5.41 17.09 -22.78
C GLY A 42 4.22 16.34 -23.40
N GLY A 43 3.73 15.27 -22.77
CA GLY A 43 2.58 14.47 -23.23
C GLY A 43 1.20 15.15 -23.19
N GLY A 44 1.12 16.39 -22.68
CA GLY A 44 -0.11 17.19 -22.65
C GLY A 44 -0.98 17.08 -21.40
N LYS A 45 -0.42 16.60 -20.27
CA LYS A 45 -1.16 16.41 -19.00
C LYS A 45 -1.85 17.68 -18.49
N SER A 46 -1.08 18.73 -18.19
CA SER A 46 -1.61 20.00 -17.67
C SER A 46 -2.57 20.66 -18.66
N ARG A 47 -2.30 20.55 -19.97
CA ARG A 47 -3.19 21.07 -21.02
C ARG A 47 -4.55 20.37 -21.05
N LEU A 48 -4.61 19.06 -20.85
CA LEU A 48 -5.86 18.31 -20.73
C LEU A 48 -6.63 18.71 -19.47
N VAL A 49 -5.93 18.90 -18.34
CA VAL A 49 -6.55 19.35 -17.09
C VAL A 49 -7.10 20.77 -17.20
N GLU A 50 -6.39 21.68 -17.86
CA GLU A 50 -6.87 23.03 -18.18
C GLU A 50 -8.14 23.01 -19.03
N GLU A 51 -8.13 22.26 -20.14
CA GLU A 51 -9.30 22.14 -21.02
C GLU A 51 -10.51 21.58 -20.27
N PHE A 52 -10.30 20.57 -19.42
CA PHE A 52 -11.35 20.02 -18.58
C PHE A 52 -11.86 21.04 -17.54
N ALA A 53 -10.94 21.76 -16.88
CA ALA A 53 -11.28 22.80 -15.91
C ALA A 53 -12.11 23.93 -16.55
N ASP A 54 -11.74 24.37 -17.77
CA ASP A 54 -12.46 25.39 -18.53
C ASP A 54 -13.89 24.94 -18.85
N ARG A 55 -14.09 23.66 -19.21
CA ARG A 55 -15.44 23.08 -19.44
C ARG A 55 -16.28 23.01 -18.17
N LEU A 56 -15.66 22.87 -17.00
CA LEU A 56 -16.34 22.82 -15.71
C LEU A 56 -16.61 24.20 -15.10
N SER A 57 -16.21 25.28 -15.76
CA SER A 57 -16.41 26.66 -15.29
C SER A 57 -17.87 26.91 -14.88
N GLY A 58 -18.07 27.36 -13.63
CA GLY A 58 -19.38 27.61 -13.03
C GLY A 58 -20.15 26.37 -12.55
N ARG A 59 -19.67 25.15 -12.79
CA ARG A 59 -20.29 23.88 -12.34
C ARG A 59 -19.58 23.22 -11.16
N ALA A 60 -18.32 23.58 -10.91
CA ALA A 60 -17.49 23.04 -9.84
C ALA A 60 -16.58 24.12 -9.25
N LEU A 61 -16.19 23.94 -7.98
CA LEU A 61 -15.06 24.66 -7.39
C LEU A 61 -13.80 23.91 -7.77
N ILE A 62 -12.88 24.55 -8.47
CA ILE A 62 -11.62 23.94 -8.92
C ILE A 62 -10.49 24.59 -8.14
N LEU A 63 -9.70 23.78 -7.43
CA LEU A 63 -8.52 24.21 -6.71
C LEU A 63 -7.31 23.45 -7.25
N LYS A 64 -6.21 24.15 -7.52
CA LYS A 64 -5.02 23.57 -8.15
C LYS A 64 -3.80 23.75 -7.25
N GLY A 65 -3.07 22.66 -7.05
CA GLY A 65 -1.79 22.64 -6.36
C GLY A 65 -0.75 21.92 -7.19
N GLY A 66 0.39 22.55 -7.44
CA GLY A 66 1.53 21.92 -8.12
C GLY A 66 2.57 21.44 -7.12
N CYS A 67 3.09 20.23 -7.33
CA CYS A 67 4.35 19.84 -6.70
C CYS A 67 5.50 20.59 -7.39
N ILE A 68 6.48 21.05 -6.60
CA ILE A 68 7.58 21.87 -7.12
C ILE A 68 8.80 20.98 -7.33
N GLU A 69 9.38 21.01 -8.54
CA GLU A 69 10.59 20.27 -8.89
C GLU A 69 11.82 20.74 -8.10
N GLN A 70 12.08 20.08 -6.97
CA GLN A 70 13.25 20.32 -6.14
C GLN A 70 13.91 18.98 -5.76
N ARG A 71 14.88 18.55 -6.59
CA ARG A 71 15.53 17.21 -6.53
C ARG A 71 16.23 16.87 -5.20
N GLU A 72 16.51 17.85 -4.35
CA GLU A 72 17.26 17.64 -3.10
C GLU A 72 16.36 17.44 -1.87
N SER A 73 15.10 17.90 -1.90
CA SER A 73 14.05 17.62 -0.92
C SER A 73 12.76 18.29 -1.40
N ALA A 74 11.62 17.61 -1.26
CA ALA A 74 10.32 18.20 -1.59
C ALA A 74 9.94 19.27 -0.54
N LEU A 75 8.89 20.04 -0.81
CA LEU A 75 8.35 21.00 0.16
C LEU A 75 7.16 20.34 0.88
N PRO A 76 7.14 20.28 2.22
CA PRO A 76 6.06 19.67 2.98
C PRO A 76 4.69 20.20 2.55
N TYR A 77 3.79 19.30 2.18
CA TYR A 77 2.40 19.63 1.85
C TYR A 77 2.26 20.69 0.74
N ALA A 78 3.29 20.93 -0.09
CA ALA A 78 3.31 22.02 -1.05
C ALA A 78 2.03 22.16 -1.90
N PRO A 79 1.54 21.11 -2.59
CA PRO A 79 0.34 21.25 -3.40
C PRO A 79 -0.91 21.55 -2.55
N VAL A 80 -0.97 21.06 -1.31
CA VAL A 80 -2.12 21.26 -0.43
C VAL A 80 -2.15 22.67 0.12
N THR A 81 -0.99 23.19 0.53
CA THR A 81 -0.82 24.58 0.95
C THR A 81 -1.17 25.55 -0.19
N ALA A 82 -0.78 25.23 -1.44
CA ALA A 82 -1.17 26.01 -2.61
C ALA A 82 -2.71 26.03 -2.81
N VAL A 83 -3.36 24.88 -2.69
CA VAL A 83 -4.83 24.74 -2.72
C VAL A 83 -5.51 25.56 -1.62
N LEU A 84 -5.00 25.53 -0.39
CA LEU A 84 -5.53 26.31 0.73
C LEU A 84 -5.35 27.81 0.52
N HIS A 85 -4.19 28.22 0.01
CA HIS A 85 -3.91 29.62 -0.29
C HIS A 85 -4.83 30.14 -1.40
N GLU A 86 -5.02 29.40 -2.50
CA GLU A 86 -5.98 29.74 -3.55
C GLU A 86 -7.39 29.88 -2.99
N LEU A 87 -7.82 28.96 -2.13
CA LEU A 87 -9.12 29.01 -1.47
C LEU A 87 -9.29 30.28 -0.61
N VAL A 88 -8.27 30.64 0.16
CA VAL A 88 -8.27 31.87 0.99
C VAL A 88 -8.33 33.12 0.12
N GLN A 89 -7.65 33.15 -1.03
CA GLN A 89 -7.74 34.26 -1.99
C GLN A 89 -9.16 34.39 -2.59
N LEU A 90 -9.80 33.26 -2.90
CA LEU A 90 -11.14 33.22 -3.50
C LEU A 90 -12.29 33.55 -2.54
N ARG A 91 -12.15 33.19 -1.25
CA ARG A 91 -13.25 33.24 -0.27
C ARG A 91 -12.98 34.14 0.96
N GLY A 92 -11.73 34.47 1.21
CA GLY A 92 -11.29 35.16 2.43
C GLY A 92 -11.09 34.21 3.62
N GLY A 93 -10.03 34.42 4.40
CA GLY A 93 -9.65 33.50 5.49
C GLY A 93 -10.71 33.33 6.58
N THR A 94 -11.45 34.39 6.93
CA THR A 94 -12.51 34.34 7.95
C THR A 94 -13.69 33.45 7.54
N ALA A 95 -14.09 33.49 6.27
CA ALA A 95 -15.15 32.64 5.74
C ALA A 95 -14.73 31.16 5.78
N VAL A 96 -13.51 30.85 5.34
CA VAL A 96 -13.00 29.47 5.35
C VAL A 96 -12.88 28.92 6.77
N ARG A 97 -12.42 29.73 7.74
CA ARG A 97 -12.38 29.34 9.16
C ARG A 97 -13.76 28.99 9.72
N SER A 98 -14.79 29.72 9.31
CA SER A 98 -16.16 29.49 9.77
C SER A 98 -16.76 28.17 9.29
N LEU A 99 -16.32 27.64 8.14
CA LEU A 99 -16.79 26.37 7.58
C LEU A 99 -16.36 25.17 8.44
N VAL A 100 -15.13 25.17 8.94
CA VAL A 100 -14.57 24.03 9.68
C VAL A 100 -14.72 24.15 11.20
N GLY A 101 -14.98 25.36 11.70
CA GLY A 101 -15.06 25.67 13.13
C GLY A 101 -13.69 25.90 13.78
N ALA A 102 -13.71 26.44 15.01
CA ALA A 102 -12.49 26.93 15.67
C ALA A 102 -11.43 25.83 15.87
N ALA A 103 -11.80 24.63 16.31
CA ALA A 103 -10.84 23.55 16.57
C ALA A 103 -10.09 23.12 15.29
N SER A 104 -10.80 22.83 14.21
CA SER A 104 -10.17 22.45 12.93
C SER A 104 -9.38 23.60 12.29
N ALA A 105 -9.80 24.85 12.48
CA ALA A 105 -9.03 26.01 12.01
C ALA A 105 -7.66 26.11 12.70
N ARG A 106 -7.56 25.76 13.99
CA ARG A 106 -6.26 25.72 14.70
C ARG A 106 -5.32 24.67 14.15
N GLU A 107 -5.84 23.55 13.64
CA GLU A 107 -5.02 22.53 13.00
C GLU A 107 -4.55 22.96 11.61
N LEU A 108 -5.43 23.57 10.82
CA LEU A 108 -5.06 24.13 9.50
C LEU A 108 -4.05 25.27 9.60
N ALA A 109 -3.98 25.96 10.75
CA ALA A 109 -2.99 26.99 11.01
C ALA A 109 -1.54 26.48 10.98
N TRP A 110 -1.32 25.18 11.18
CA TRP A 110 0.00 24.56 11.00
C TRP A 110 0.49 24.57 9.55
N LEU A 111 -0.43 24.58 8.57
CA LEU A 111 -0.09 24.67 7.14
C LEU A 111 -0.13 26.09 6.61
N LEU A 112 -1.06 26.90 7.12
CA LEU A 112 -1.28 28.27 6.65
C LEU A 112 -1.71 29.18 7.82
N PRO A 113 -0.84 30.09 8.31
CA PRO A 113 -1.08 30.92 9.50
C PRO A 113 -2.36 31.77 9.45
N GLU A 114 -2.87 32.07 8.25
CA GLU A 114 -4.12 32.78 7.98
C GLU A 114 -5.35 32.13 8.65
N PHE A 115 -5.25 30.87 9.11
CA PHE A 115 -6.29 30.17 9.86
C PHE A 115 -6.30 30.43 11.38
N GLY A 116 -5.31 31.16 11.92
CA GLY A 116 -5.28 31.65 13.30
C GLY A 116 -4.17 31.02 14.16
N GLU A 117 -4.40 30.93 15.47
CA GLU A 117 -3.44 30.33 16.41
C GLU A 117 -3.49 28.80 16.36
N THR A 118 -2.34 28.15 16.54
CA THR A 118 -2.20 26.69 16.55
C THR A 118 -2.66 26.08 17.88
N SER A 119 -2.99 24.78 17.86
CA SER A 119 -3.34 24.01 19.07
C SER A 119 -2.12 23.71 19.97
N GLU A 120 -2.34 23.43 21.25
CA GLU A 120 -1.30 22.96 22.18
C GLU A 120 -0.90 21.50 21.90
N ARG A 121 0.40 21.20 22.07
CA ARG A 121 1.04 19.92 21.70
C ARG A 121 0.95 18.90 22.83
N PHE A 122 0.51 17.67 22.51
CA PHE A 122 0.53 16.54 23.45
C PHE A 122 1.02 15.22 22.83
N ASP A 123 0.77 14.98 21.52
CA ASP A 123 1.22 13.78 20.78
C ASP A 123 1.32 14.08 19.26
N ALA A 124 2.44 13.69 18.65
CA ALA A 124 2.78 13.87 17.23
C ALA A 124 1.82 13.17 16.24
N GLY A 125 1.50 11.90 16.49
CA GLY A 125 0.67 11.09 15.60
C GLY A 125 -0.80 11.51 15.67
N ILE A 126 -1.30 11.87 16.85
CA ILE A 126 -2.66 12.41 17.02
C ILE A 126 -2.79 13.75 16.30
N ALA A 127 -1.81 14.63 16.45
CA ALA A 127 -1.89 15.96 15.87
C ALA A 127 -1.83 15.91 14.33
N ARG A 128 -1.04 15.00 13.75
CA ARG A 128 -1.11 14.68 12.31
C ARG A 128 -2.48 14.18 11.87
N ALA A 129 -3.08 13.25 12.62
CA ALA A 129 -4.42 12.74 12.32
C ALA A 129 -5.49 13.85 12.43
N ARG A 130 -5.37 14.76 13.40
CA ARG A 130 -6.25 15.93 13.55
C ARG A 130 -6.12 16.90 12.38
N LEU A 131 -4.91 17.13 11.88
CA LEU A 131 -4.67 17.93 10.67
C LEU A 131 -5.36 17.30 9.46
N PHE A 132 -5.17 15.99 9.27
CA PHE A 132 -5.79 15.24 8.17
C PHE A 132 -7.32 15.30 8.26
N GLU A 133 -7.88 15.16 9.45
CA GLU A 133 -9.31 15.26 9.72
C GLU A 133 -9.85 16.69 9.49
N ALA A 134 -9.07 17.72 9.84
CA ALA A 134 -9.42 19.11 9.56
C ALA A 134 -9.49 19.40 8.06
N LEU A 135 -8.53 18.88 7.27
CA LEU A 135 -8.53 18.96 5.80
C LEU A 135 -9.70 18.19 5.19
N ARG A 136 -9.96 16.97 5.68
CA ARG A 136 -11.10 16.16 5.26
C ARG A 136 -12.42 16.90 5.48
N LYS A 137 -12.60 17.48 6.67
CA LYS A 137 -13.78 18.26 7.02
C LYS A 137 -13.91 19.48 6.11
N LEU A 138 -12.84 20.22 5.87
CA LEU A 138 -12.83 21.36 4.96
C LEU A 138 -13.33 20.97 3.56
N PHE A 139 -12.73 19.93 2.97
CA PHE A 139 -13.11 19.49 1.62
C PHE A 139 -14.53 18.91 1.57
N GLU A 140 -14.99 18.25 2.65
CA GLU A 140 -16.36 17.76 2.75
C GLU A 140 -17.37 18.93 2.78
N GLU A 141 -17.12 19.98 3.57
CA GLU A 141 -18.01 21.15 3.61
C GLU A 141 -18.04 21.89 2.26
N LEU A 142 -16.88 22.06 1.60
CA LEU A 142 -16.82 22.65 0.26
C LEU A 142 -17.60 21.80 -0.76
N ALA A 143 -17.43 20.48 -0.71
CA ALA A 143 -18.16 19.53 -1.57
C ALA A 143 -19.67 19.47 -1.27
N ARG A 144 -20.13 19.95 -0.11
CA ARG A 144 -21.56 20.07 0.19
C ARG A 144 -22.21 21.27 -0.50
N GLU A 145 -21.47 22.37 -0.68
CA GLU A 145 -21.95 23.55 -1.39
C GLU A 145 -22.03 23.31 -2.89
N MET A 146 -20.96 22.78 -3.49
CA MET A 146 -20.86 22.47 -4.92
C MET A 146 -19.81 21.38 -5.16
N PRO A 147 -19.84 20.67 -6.32
CA PRO A 147 -18.80 19.70 -6.64
C PRO A 147 -17.39 20.31 -6.55
N LEU A 148 -16.49 19.65 -5.83
CA LEU A 148 -15.12 20.08 -5.62
C LEU A 148 -14.18 19.29 -6.53
N VAL A 149 -13.32 19.96 -7.29
CA VAL A 149 -12.25 19.36 -8.09
C VAL A 149 -10.91 19.84 -7.54
N VAL A 150 -10.13 18.92 -6.96
CA VAL A 150 -8.77 19.20 -6.49
C VAL A 150 -7.78 18.60 -7.48
N VAL A 151 -6.91 19.45 -8.04
CA VAL A 151 -5.85 19.04 -8.95
C VAL A 151 -4.52 19.06 -8.22
N VAL A 152 -3.82 17.94 -8.22
CA VAL A 152 -2.42 17.82 -7.77
C VAL A 152 -1.55 17.55 -8.99
N GLU A 153 -0.80 18.56 -9.43
CA GLU A 153 0.11 18.41 -10.57
C GLU A 153 1.48 17.86 -10.15
N ASP A 154 2.01 16.96 -10.98
CA ASP A 154 3.37 16.43 -10.93
C ASP A 154 3.73 15.76 -9.58
N ILE A 155 2.87 14.85 -9.11
CA ILE A 155 3.02 14.10 -7.83
C ILE A 155 4.37 13.38 -7.67
N HIS A 156 5.11 13.16 -8.76
CA HIS A 156 6.46 12.60 -8.70
C HIS A 156 7.49 13.48 -7.96
N TRP A 157 7.15 14.75 -7.72
CA TRP A 157 7.92 15.65 -6.85
C TRP A 157 7.28 15.88 -5.48
N ALA A 158 6.22 15.14 -5.12
CA ALA A 158 5.57 15.28 -3.82
C ALA A 158 6.43 14.72 -2.68
N ASP A 159 6.35 15.35 -1.51
CA ASP A 159 6.87 14.81 -0.26
C ASP A 159 6.03 13.61 0.23
N GLN A 160 6.60 12.85 1.17
CA GLN A 160 5.93 11.69 1.78
C GLN A 160 4.61 12.10 2.48
N ALA A 161 4.61 13.25 3.15
CA ALA A 161 3.48 13.68 3.97
C ALA A 161 2.27 14.06 3.09
N THR A 162 2.51 14.71 1.95
CA THR A 162 1.53 14.90 0.86
C THR A 162 0.99 13.57 0.35
N CYS A 163 1.86 12.60 0.05
CA CYS A 163 1.43 11.31 -0.47
C CYS A 163 0.50 10.58 0.51
N ASP A 164 0.85 10.57 1.79
CA ASP A 164 0.03 9.94 2.84
C ASP A 164 -1.33 10.64 3.01
N LEU A 165 -1.37 11.97 2.91
CA LEU A 165 -2.62 12.74 2.94
C LEU A 165 -3.54 12.38 1.76
N LEU A 166 -3.00 12.23 0.55
CA LEU A 166 -3.80 11.86 -0.62
C LEU A 166 -4.43 10.46 -0.47
N ARG A 167 -3.69 9.50 0.09
CA ARG A 167 -4.22 8.16 0.42
C ARG A 167 -5.30 8.23 1.49
N PHE A 168 -5.12 9.07 2.51
CA PHE A 168 -6.12 9.29 3.55
C PHE A 168 -7.42 9.89 2.98
N LEU A 169 -7.33 10.96 2.17
CA LEU A 169 -8.50 11.66 1.61
C LEU A 169 -9.31 10.75 0.68
N THR A 170 -8.65 10.00 -0.21
CA THR A 170 -9.32 9.07 -1.12
C THR A 170 -10.06 7.95 -0.39
N THR A 171 -9.55 7.51 0.76
CA THR A 171 -10.19 6.48 1.58
C THR A 171 -11.39 7.03 2.35
N ARG A 172 -11.30 8.26 2.87
CA ARG A 172 -12.28 8.83 3.79
C ARG A 172 -13.40 9.63 3.13
N LEU A 173 -13.20 10.11 1.90
CA LEU A 173 -14.16 10.97 1.20
C LEU A 173 -15.05 10.24 0.18
N LYS A 174 -15.16 8.90 0.23
CA LYS A 174 -15.92 8.07 -0.73
C LYS A 174 -17.35 8.55 -1.06
N LYS A 175 -18.04 9.13 -0.08
CA LYS A 175 -19.44 9.61 -0.18
C LYS A 175 -19.56 11.15 -0.35
N SER A 176 -18.51 11.81 -0.79
CA SER A 176 -18.48 13.26 -1.02
C SER A 176 -18.56 13.59 -2.51
N ARG A 177 -19.02 14.81 -2.85
CA ARG A 177 -18.99 15.35 -4.22
C ARG A 177 -17.60 15.90 -4.55
N MET A 178 -16.56 15.07 -4.43
CA MET A 178 -15.17 15.44 -4.67
C MET A 178 -14.57 14.64 -5.83
N MET A 179 -13.84 15.34 -6.70
CA MET A 179 -12.96 14.77 -7.72
C MET A 179 -11.50 15.09 -7.36
N LEU A 180 -10.64 14.08 -7.31
CA LEU A 180 -9.19 14.26 -7.17
C LEU A 180 -8.52 13.94 -8.51
N ILE A 181 -7.79 14.89 -9.08
CA ILE A 181 -6.99 14.68 -10.30
C ILE A 181 -5.52 14.72 -9.91
N VAL A 182 -4.78 13.66 -10.19
CA VAL A 182 -3.34 13.58 -9.90
C VAL A 182 -2.58 13.34 -11.19
N THR A 183 -1.62 14.20 -11.52
CA THR A 183 -0.78 14.03 -12.72
C THR A 183 0.59 13.46 -12.36
N TYR A 184 1.10 12.50 -13.15
CA TYR A 184 2.38 11.85 -12.89
C TYR A 184 3.13 11.46 -14.17
N ARG A 185 4.43 11.21 -14.04
CA ARG A 185 5.32 10.72 -15.11
C ARG A 185 5.59 9.22 -14.89
N PRO A 186 5.14 8.31 -15.77
CA PRO A 186 5.35 6.88 -15.60
C PRO A 186 6.84 6.49 -15.49
N GLU A 187 7.73 7.18 -16.19
CA GLU A 187 9.18 6.96 -16.17
C GLU A 187 9.79 7.17 -14.76
N GLU A 188 9.28 8.14 -14.00
CA GLU A 188 9.76 8.47 -12.64
C GLU A 188 9.24 7.49 -11.57
N THR A 189 8.21 6.70 -11.88
CA THR A 189 7.64 5.73 -10.93
C THR A 189 8.52 4.50 -10.67
N SER A 190 9.61 4.36 -11.42
CA SER A 190 10.57 3.26 -11.24
C SER A 190 11.65 3.57 -10.19
N GLY A 191 11.81 4.85 -9.79
CA GLY A 191 12.91 5.30 -8.91
C GLY A 191 12.55 5.38 -7.42
N SER A 192 11.39 5.96 -7.07
CA SER A 192 10.97 6.17 -5.68
C SER A 192 9.91 5.14 -5.24
N ASN A 193 10.18 4.43 -4.14
CA ASN A 193 9.24 3.45 -3.57
C ASN A 193 7.93 4.13 -3.12
N VAL A 194 8.03 5.32 -2.52
CA VAL A 194 6.90 6.13 -2.02
C VAL A 194 5.93 6.52 -3.13
N LEU A 195 6.45 6.98 -4.26
CA LEU A 195 5.63 7.36 -5.41
C LEU A 195 4.95 6.12 -6.00
N ARG A 196 5.70 5.02 -6.13
CA ARG A 196 5.20 3.76 -6.69
C ARG A 196 4.04 3.20 -5.84
N THR A 197 4.20 3.16 -4.52
CA THR A 197 3.16 2.69 -3.60
C THR A 197 1.95 3.62 -3.62
N THR A 198 2.17 4.94 -3.59
CA THR A 198 1.07 5.91 -3.64
C THR A 198 0.25 5.80 -4.92
N ILE A 199 0.88 5.68 -6.09
CA ILE A 199 0.15 5.50 -7.35
C ILE A 199 -0.57 4.15 -7.36
N ALA A 200 0.05 3.08 -6.84
CA ALA A 200 -0.61 1.77 -6.75
C ALA A 200 -1.84 1.81 -5.84
N ASP A 201 -1.72 2.36 -4.64
CA ASP A 201 -2.82 2.48 -3.67
C ASP A 201 -3.97 3.32 -4.20
N LEU A 202 -3.64 4.46 -4.83
CA LEU A 202 -4.64 5.30 -5.48
C LEU A 202 -5.31 4.56 -6.64
N SER A 203 -4.58 3.73 -7.39
CA SER A 203 -5.10 2.95 -8.53
C SER A 203 -6.01 1.80 -8.11
N LEU A 204 -5.79 1.21 -6.93
CA LEU A 204 -6.57 0.09 -6.40
C LEU A 204 -7.91 0.52 -5.79
N SER A 205 -8.14 1.82 -5.62
CA SER A 205 -9.44 2.33 -5.17
C SER A 205 -10.52 2.10 -6.23
N GLU A 206 -11.67 1.54 -5.84
CA GLU A 206 -12.85 1.38 -6.71
C GLU A 206 -13.34 2.70 -7.35
N ALA A 207 -12.95 3.84 -6.78
CA ALA A 207 -13.29 5.17 -7.26
C ALA A 207 -12.25 5.76 -8.23
N ALA A 208 -11.16 5.06 -8.52
CA ALA A 208 -10.06 5.56 -9.31
C ALA A 208 -10.11 5.11 -10.77
N GLU A 209 -9.77 6.03 -11.67
CA GLU A 209 -9.61 5.79 -13.09
C GLU A 209 -8.19 6.19 -13.52
N VAL A 210 -7.45 5.23 -14.08
CA VAL A 210 -6.07 5.46 -14.55
C VAL A 210 -6.07 5.78 -16.04
N LEU A 211 -5.83 7.03 -16.38
CA LEU A 211 -5.75 7.51 -17.76
C LEU A 211 -4.28 7.63 -18.17
N LYS A 212 -3.79 6.63 -18.92
CA LYS A 212 -2.46 6.69 -19.54
C LYS A 212 -2.58 7.35 -20.90
N LEU A 213 -2.04 8.56 -21.04
CA LEU A 213 -2.09 9.31 -22.29
C LEU A 213 -1.11 8.70 -23.30
N PRO A 214 -1.58 8.07 -24.39
CA PRO A 214 -0.69 7.60 -25.43
C PRO A 214 -0.05 8.78 -26.16
N ARG A 215 1.05 8.51 -26.87
CA ARG A 215 1.57 9.43 -27.90
C ARG A 215 0.48 9.64 -28.97
N LEU A 216 0.40 10.85 -29.51
CA LEU A 216 -0.55 11.22 -30.55
C LEU A 216 -0.29 10.39 -31.81
N LYS A 217 -1.36 9.83 -32.35
CA LYS A 217 -1.37 9.18 -33.65
C LYS A 217 -1.17 10.21 -34.75
N ARG A 218 -0.73 9.76 -35.92
CA ARG A 218 -0.57 10.59 -37.11
C ARG A 218 -1.77 11.50 -37.43
N ALA A 219 -2.99 11.01 -37.30
CA ALA A 219 -4.21 11.79 -37.54
C ALA A 219 -4.41 12.90 -36.49
N GLU A 220 -4.02 12.65 -35.25
CA GLU A 220 -4.11 13.59 -34.14
C GLU A 220 -3.00 14.65 -34.24
N VAL A 221 -1.79 14.27 -34.67
CA VAL A 221 -0.72 15.20 -35.05
C VAL A 221 -1.17 16.10 -36.21
N ALA A 222 -1.86 15.55 -37.22
CA ALA A 222 -2.39 16.35 -38.32
C ALA A 222 -3.43 17.38 -37.84
N ALA A 223 -4.34 16.97 -36.96
CA ALA A 223 -5.34 17.87 -36.35
C ALA A 223 -4.68 18.96 -35.49
N GLN A 224 -3.64 18.60 -34.72
CA GLN A 224 -2.88 19.55 -33.91
C GLN A 224 -2.16 20.58 -34.80
N LEU A 225 -1.49 20.13 -35.87
CA LEU A 225 -0.83 20.98 -36.85
C LEU A 225 -1.83 21.89 -37.58
N GLU A 226 -3.00 21.38 -37.96
CA GLU A 226 -4.06 22.19 -38.58
C GLU A 226 -4.53 23.31 -37.64
N GLY A 227 -4.68 23.00 -36.35
CA GLY A 227 -5.02 23.97 -35.33
C GLY A 227 -3.95 25.05 -35.12
N LEU A 228 -2.67 24.68 -35.17
CA LEU A 228 -1.53 25.60 -35.06
C LEU A 228 -1.40 26.52 -36.28
N LEU A 229 -1.59 25.96 -37.47
CA LEU A 229 -1.40 26.67 -38.74
C LEU A 229 -2.64 27.45 -39.19
N GLY A 230 -3.82 27.13 -38.64
CA GLY A 230 -5.11 27.65 -39.11
C GLY A 230 -5.48 27.21 -40.53
N ARG A 231 -4.80 26.18 -41.05
CA ARG A 231 -4.98 25.58 -42.38
C ARG A 231 -4.53 24.12 -42.37
N PRO A 232 -5.07 23.25 -43.24
CA PRO A 232 -4.67 21.84 -43.27
C PRO A 232 -3.19 21.69 -43.70
N PRO A 233 -2.34 21.00 -42.91
CA PRO A 233 -0.94 20.74 -43.25
C PRO A 233 -0.82 19.70 -44.38
N THR A 234 0.29 19.73 -45.12
CA THR A 234 0.52 18.74 -46.18
C THR A 234 0.87 17.36 -45.60
N PRO A 235 0.52 16.25 -46.27
CA PRO A 235 0.87 14.89 -45.83
C PRO A 235 2.37 14.67 -45.60
N ALA A 236 3.23 15.35 -46.36
CA ALA A 236 4.68 15.29 -46.20
C ALA A 236 5.12 15.91 -44.87
N VAL A 237 4.56 17.07 -44.50
CA VAL A 237 4.83 17.73 -43.22
C VAL A 237 4.33 16.87 -42.05
N ILE A 238 3.13 16.31 -42.16
CA ILE A 238 2.58 15.42 -41.12
C ILE A 238 3.49 14.20 -40.90
N ASN A 239 3.97 13.56 -41.97
CA ASN A 239 4.82 12.38 -41.88
C ASN A 239 6.15 12.67 -41.20
N GLU A 240 6.83 13.73 -41.62
CA GLU A 240 8.14 14.07 -41.11
C GLU A 240 8.05 14.58 -39.66
N VAL A 241 7.03 15.39 -39.33
CA VAL A 241 6.78 15.81 -37.95
C VAL A 241 6.49 14.60 -37.08
N HIS A 242 5.57 13.71 -37.48
CA HIS A 242 5.25 12.49 -36.72
C HIS A 242 6.46 11.57 -36.54
N ALA A 243 7.31 11.43 -37.56
CA ALA A 243 8.53 10.62 -37.49
C ALA A 243 9.56 11.20 -36.52
N ARG A 244 9.70 12.52 -36.45
CA ARG A 244 10.67 13.20 -35.57
C ARG A 244 10.15 13.43 -34.15
N CYS A 245 8.85 13.69 -33.98
CA CYS A 245 8.25 13.90 -32.65
C CYS A 245 7.86 12.60 -31.95
N CYS A 246 7.81 11.48 -32.68
CA CYS A 246 7.29 10.21 -32.18
C CYS A 246 5.90 10.34 -31.53
N GLY A 247 5.09 11.31 -31.95
CA GLY A 247 3.75 11.59 -31.43
C GLY A 247 3.68 12.36 -30.09
N ILE A 248 4.78 12.92 -29.58
CA ILE A 248 4.73 13.76 -28.37
C ILE A 248 4.14 15.15 -28.74
N PRO A 249 3.00 15.58 -28.15
CA PRO A 249 2.31 16.81 -28.54
C PRO A 249 3.21 18.05 -28.54
N LEU A 250 4.05 18.18 -27.51
CA LEU A 250 5.00 19.28 -27.36
C LEU A 250 5.94 19.42 -28.57
N PHE A 251 6.37 18.32 -29.17
CA PHE A 251 7.34 18.33 -30.26
C PHE A 251 6.71 18.70 -31.61
N THR A 252 5.40 18.55 -31.79
CA THR A 252 4.74 19.00 -33.03
C THR A 252 4.82 20.50 -33.21
N GLU A 253 4.69 21.27 -32.12
CA GLU A 253 4.74 22.72 -32.08
C GLU A 253 6.17 23.24 -32.32
N VAL A 254 7.14 22.46 -31.86
CA VAL A 254 8.57 22.76 -31.94
C VAL A 254 9.17 22.52 -33.34
N LEU A 255 8.71 21.50 -34.06
CA LEU A 255 9.30 21.06 -35.34
C LEU A 255 8.86 21.87 -36.57
N ILE A 256 7.89 22.76 -36.41
CA ILE A 256 7.37 23.63 -37.48
C ILE A 256 7.73 25.09 -37.23
N ASP A 257 7.99 25.84 -38.30
CA ASP A 257 8.15 27.29 -38.22
C ASP A 257 6.79 28.02 -38.29
N ALA A 258 6.80 29.35 -38.11
CA ALA A 258 5.60 30.18 -38.21
C ALA A 258 4.93 30.15 -39.61
N SER A 259 5.63 29.64 -40.64
CA SER A 259 5.10 29.46 -42.00
C SER A 259 4.48 28.07 -42.21
N GLY A 260 4.66 27.15 -41.25
CA GLY A 260 4.21 25.75 -41.31
C GLY A 260 5.13 24.82 -42.08
N ASN A 261 6.38 25.21 -42.30
CA ASN A 261 7.40 24.35 -42.88
C ASN A 261 8.20 23.64 -41.79
N LEU A 262 8.75 22.48 -42.12
CA LEU A 262 9.67 21.78 -41.24
C LEU A 262 10.95 22.58 -41.07
N ARG A 263 11.36 22.72 -39.81
CA ARG A 263 12.63 23.31 -39.44
C ARG A 263 13.78 22.40 -39.90
N THR A 264 14.63 22.92 -40.78
CA THR A 264 15.81 22.20 -41.32
C THR A 264 17.00 22.22 -40.37
N ASP A 265 16.90 22.99 -39.28
CA ASP A 265 17.96 23.36 -38.36
C ASP A 265 17.87 22.63 -37.00
N PHE A 266 17.13 21.52 -36.96
CA PHE A 266 16.91 20.67 -35.78
C PHE A 266 18.14 19.76 -35.52
N PRO A 267 18.90 19.96 -34.43
CA PRO A 267 20.01 19.08 -34.04
C PRO A 267 19.52 17.66 -33.71
N GLY A 268 20.40 16.65 -33.82
CA GLY A 268 20.06 15.24 -33.55
C GLY A 268 19.66 14.90 -32.11
N SER A 269 19.68 15.87 -31.18
CA SER A 269 19.27 15.73 -29.78
C SER A 269 18.28 16.84 -29.40
N LEU A 270 17.22 16.47 -28.67
CA LEU A 270 16.19 17.39 -28.18
C LEU A 270 16.77 18.46 -27.23
N ASN A 271 17.68 18.07 -26.34
CA ASN A 271 18.31 19.02 -25.42
C ASN A 271 19.11 20.08 -26.18
N ASP A 272 19.81 19.69 -27.25
CA ASP A 272 20.54 20.63 -28.10
C ASP A 272 19.60 21.58 -28.83
N TYR A 273 18.42 21.13 -29.23
CA TYR A 273 17.40 22.01 -29.81
C TYR A 273 16.82 22.99 -28.79
N LEU A 274 16.40 22.50 -27.61
CA LEU A 274 15.81 23.33 -26.56
C LEU A 274 16.82 24.39 -26.08
N LEU A 275 18.10 24.02 -26.00
CA LEU A 275 19.19 24.93 -25.66
C LEU A 275 19.59 25.85 -26.81
N LYS A 276 19.45 25.44 -28.08
CA LYS A 276 19.79 26.27 -29.24
C LYS A 276 19.04 27.61 -29.21
N SER A 277 17.74 27.56 -28.95
CA SER A 277 16.91 28.78 -28.86
C SER A 277 17.38 29.72 -27.74
N VAL A 278 17.95 29.17 -26.67
CA VAL A 278 18.51 29.93 -25.54
C VAL A 278 19.92 30.46 -25.87
N ARG A 279 20.76 29.67 -26.56
CA ARG A 279 22.12 30.04 -26.99
C ARG A 279 22.13 31.10 -28.09
N GLU A 280 21.08 31.19 -28.89
CA GLU A 280 20.89 32.21 -29.93
C GLU A 280 20.38 33.55 -29.38
N MET A 281 19.97 33.61 -28.10
CA MET A 281 19.56 34.85 -27.46
C MET A 281 20.76 35.77 -27.18
N PRO A 282 20.53 37.10 -27.10
CA PRO A 282 21.54 38.02 -26.58
C PRO A 282 22.03 37.57 -25.19
N ALA A 283 23.33 37.73 -24.91
CA ALA A 283 23.97 37.24 -23.69
C ALA A 283 23.21 37.64 -22.41
N SER A 284 22.75 38.89 -22.31
CA SER A 284 21.97 39.39 -21.18
C SER A 284 20.61 38.71 -20.99
N THR A 285 19.97 38.26 -22.08
CA THR A 285 18.70 37.51 -22.03
C THR A 285 18.96 36.05 -21.67
N ALA A 286 20.03 35.44 -22.19
CA ALA A 286 20.43 34.10 -21.81
C ALA A 286 20.81 34.01 -20.33
N GLU A 287 21.53 35.00 -19.80
CA GLU A 287 21.83 35.13 -18.37
C GLU A 287 20.56 35.25 -17.51
N LEU A 288 19.56 36.04 -17.96
CA LEU A 288 18.27 36.12 -17.28
C LEU A 288 17.57 34.75 -17.24
N LEU A 289 17.57 34.01 -18.34
CA LEU A 289 16.97 32.67 -18.41
C LEU A 289 17.68 31.68 -17.49
N LYS A 290 19.00 31.78 -17.33
CA LYS A 290 19.79 31.01 -16.35
C LYS A 290 19.38 31.32 -14.91
N VAL A 291 19.21 32.60 -14.57
CA VAL A 291 18.71 33.03 -13.25
C VAL A 291 17.31 32.47 -13.00
N MET A 292 16.44 32.52 -14.01
CA MET A 292 15.08 31.97 -13.91
C MET A 292 15.07 30.45 -13.72
N ALA A 293 15.96 29.72 -14.40
CA ALA A 293 16.02 28.27 -14.32
C ALA A 293 16.36 27.72 -12.92
N LEU A 294 16.92 28.56 -12.03
CA LEU A 294 17.21 28.21 -10.63
C LEU A 294 16.17 28.73 -9.62
N GLY A 295 15.30 29.68 -10.02
CA GLY A 295 14.26 30.22 -9.16
C GLY A 295 12.99 29.37 -9.10
N GLY A 296 12.84 28.38 -9.99
CA GLY A 296 11.70 27.47 -10.01
C GLY A 296 10.75 27.68 -11.19
N PRO A 297 9.61 26.97 -11.22
CA PRO A 297 8.73 26.91 -12.39
C PRO A 297 8.02 28.24 -12.71
N HIS A 298 7.74 29.05 -11.69
CA HIS A 298 7.16 30.40 -11.80
C HIS A 298 7.96 31.38 -10.95
N ILE A 299 8.25 32.56 -11.50
CA ILE A 299 8.95 33.62 -10.77
C ILE A 299 8.26 34.96 -11.00
N THR A 300 7.93 35.64 -9.91
CA THR A 300 7.26 36.94 -9.93
C THR A 300 8.19 38.03 -10.48
N HIS A 301 7.61 39.05 -11.12
CA HIS A 301 8.40 40.16 -11.66
C HIS A 301 9.23 40.86 -10.58
N ALA A 302 8.64 41.05 -9.39
CA ALA A 302 9.29 41.68 -8.25
C ALA A 302 10.52 40.89 -7.77
N LEU A 303 10.44 39.56 -7.73
CA LEU A 303 11.56 38.71 -7.34
C LEU A 303 12.68 38.73 -8.39
N LEU A 304 12.33 38.59 -9.68
CA LEU A 304 13.28 38.67 -10.78
C LEU A 304 14.08 39.98 -10.74
N ARG A 305 13.38 41.10 -10.55
CA ARG A 305 13.98 42.43 -10.43
C ARG A 305 14.97 42.50 -9.27
N SER A 306 14.59 41.95 -8.12
CA SER A 306 15.40 42.01 -6.91
C SER A 306 16.65 41.15 -7.04
N VAL A 307 16.54 39.95 -7.63
CA VAL A 307 17.66 39.00 -7.80
C VAL A 307 18.63 39.44 -8.89
N THR A 308 18.13 40.07 -9.95
CA THR A 308 18.97 40.53 -11.07
C THR A 308 19.50 41.95 -10.89
N GLU A 309 18.99 42.68 -9.90
CA GLU A 309 19.27 44.11 -9.64
C GLU A 309 19.04 45.03 -10.86
N LYS A 310 18.19 44.61 -11.81
CA LYS A 310 17.87 45.37 -13.01
C LYS A 310 16.71 46.35 -12.79
N SER A 311 16.70 47.43 -13.57
CA SER A 311 15.54 48.34 -13.60
C SER A 311 14.33 47.67 -14.27
N ASP A 312 13.10 48.11 -13.95
CA ASP A 312 11.88 47.55 -14.57
C ASP A 312 11.90 47.64 -16.11
N ILE A 313 12.48 48.72 -16.64
CA ILE A 313 12.57 48.97 -18.09
C ILE A 313 13.51 47.95 -18.73
N GLU A 314 14.71 47.79 -18.18
CA GLU A 314 15.71 46.84 -18.69
C GLU A 314 15.20 45.40 -18.59
N LEU A 315 14.60 45.03 -17.46
CA LEU A 315 14.04 43.70 -17.25
C LEU A 315 12.90 43.40 -18.23
N ALA A 316 12.02 44.37 -18.48
CA ALA A 316 10.95 44.25 -19.46
C ALA A 316 11.47 44.08 -20.90
N GLU A 317 12.59 44.73 -21.26
CA GLU A 317 13.22 44.55 -22.58
C GLU A 317 13.75 43.13 -22.76
N LEU A 318 14.47 42.59 -21.76
CA LEU A 318 14.99 41.22 -21.79
C LEU A 318 13.86 40.17 -21.81
N LEU A 319 12.86 40.34 -20.95
CA LEU A 319 11.70 39.44 -20.89
C LEU A 319 10.90 39.47 -22.19
N ARG A 320 10.74 40.63 -22.81
CA ARG A 320 10.05 40.76 -24.10
C ARG A 320 10.75 39.94 -25.19
N LEU A 321 12.09 39.93 -25.23
CA LEU A 321 12.83 39.10 -26.18
C LEU A 321 12.56 37.61 -25.96
N ALA A 322 12.62 37.15 -24.71
CA ALA A 322 12.36 35.74 -24.36
C ALA A 322 10.89 35.32 -24.61
N ILE A 323 9.93 36.20 -24.37
CA ILE A 323 8.50 35.97 -24.66
C ILE A 323 8.24 35.93 -26.17
N LEU A 324 8.83 36.85 -26.93
CA LEU A 324 8.73 36.87 -28.40
C LEU A 324 9.37 35.64 -29.04
N ALA A 325 10.47 35.14 -28.46
CA ALA A 325 11.11 33.89 -28.84
C ALA A 325 10.29 32.64 -28.42
N GLY A 326 9.20 32.81 -27.67
CA GLY A 326 8.35 31.71 -27.21
C GLY A 326 8.96 30.88 -26.08
N ILE A 327 10.08 31.31 -25.49
CA ILE A 327 10.76 30.60 -24.40
C ILE A 327 10.00 30.76 -23.09
N LEU A 328 9.54 31.99 -22.82
CA LEU A 328 8.76 32.35 -21.63
C LEU A 328 7.32 32.67 -21.99
N VAL A 329 6.44 32.52 -21.00
CA VAL A 329 5.06 33.01 -21.02
C VAL A 329 4.80 33.87 -19.78
N PRO A 330 4.03 34.97 -19.90
CA PRO A 330 3.48 35.66 -18.75
C PRO A 330 2.54 34.71 -17.99
N ASP A 331 2.69 34.64 -16.66
CA ASP A 331 1.85 33.84 -15.78
C ASP A 331 1.51 34.66 -14.53
N GLY A 332 0.25 35.03 -14.36
CA GLY A 332 -0.20 35.90 -13.27
C GLY A 332 0.62 37.19 -13.11
N ASP A 333 1.33 37.30 -11.98
CA ASP A 333 2.19 38.42 -11.58
C ASP A 333 3.68 38.23 -11.95
N GLY A 334 3.98 37.23 -12.77
CA GLY A 334 5.33 36.83 -13.13
C GLY A 334 5.43 36.10 -14.46
N TYR A 335 6.40 35.20 -14.52
CA TYR A 335 6.83 34.54 -15.74
C TYR A 335 7.18 33.08 -15.47
N ALA A 336 6.76 32.23 -16.39
CA ALA A 336 7.09 30.81 -16.40
C ALA A 336 7.76 30.43 -17.72
N PHE A 337 8.54 29.35 -17.70
CA PHE A 337 8.97 28.73 -18.94
C PHE A 337 7.74 28.16 -19.65
N ARG A 338 7.63 28.40 -20.96
CA ARG A 338 6.52 27.85 -21.75
C ARG A 338 6.45 26.32 -21.61
N HIS A 339 7.61 25.69 -21.46
CA HIS A 339 7.74 24.24 -21.34
C HIS A 339 8.75 23.84 -20.26
N ALA A 340 8.36 22.92 -19.39
CA ALA A 340 9.22 22.37 -18.34
C ALA A 340 10.54 21.78 -18.87
N LEU A 341 10.56 21.23 -20.09
CA LEU A 341 11.78 20.70 -20.70
C LEU A 341 12.80 21.80 -21.04
N ILE A 342 12.35 23.02 -21.38
CA ILE A 342 13.28 24.14 -21.61
C ILE A 342 13.90 24.57 -20.29
N HIS A 343 13.08 24.68 -19.24
CA HIS A 343 13.56 24.95 -17.88
C HIS A 343 14.62 23.93 -17.44
N GLU A 344 14.33 22.64 -17.61
CA GLU A 344 15.26 21.55 -17.28
C GLU A 344 16.56 21.64 -18.09
N ALA A 345 16.46 21.83 -19.41
CA ALA A 345 17.63 21.93 -20.26
C ALA A 345 18.54 23.10 -19.87
N VAL A 346 17.98 24.29 -19.64
CA VAL A 346 18.75 25.48 -19.20
C VAL A 346 19.39 25.25 -17.84
N ARG A 347 18.65 24.66 -16.89
CA ARG A 347 19.15 24.38 -15.54
C ARG A 347 20.31 23.38 -15.56
N SER A 348 20.23 22.35 -16.41
CA SER A 348 21.26 21.32 -16.54
C SER A 348 22.52 21.80 -17.26
N ASP A 349 22.43 22.85 -18.10
CA ASP A 349 23.58 23.46 -18.80
C ASP A 349 24.40 24.40 -17.89
N LEU A 350 23.90 24.74 -16.69
CA LEU A 350 24.60 25.59 -15.73
C LEU A 350 25.85 24.93 -15.14
N ILE A 351 26.99 25.60 -15.30
CA ILE A 351 28.24 25.21 -14.63
C ILE A 351 28.17 25.54 -13.12
N ALA A 352 29.02 24.87 -12.33
CA ALA A 352 29.01 25.00 -10.86
C ALA A 352 29.15 26.45 -10.37
N GLY A 353 30.05 27.24 -10.95
CA GLY A 353 30.26 28.64 -10.55
C GLY A 353 29.05 29.55 -10.79
N GLU A 354 28.39 29.40 -11.94
CA GLU A 354 27.16 30.13 -12.27
C GLU A 354 26.05 29.78 -11.27
N ARG A 355 25.89 28.48 -10.99
CA ARG A 355 24.91 27.97 -10.04
C ARG A 355 25.10 28.56 -8.65
N MET A 356 26.33 28.57 -8.13
CA MET A 356 26.64 29.14 -6.82
C MET A 356 26.33 30.64 -6.74
N ALA A 357 26.69 31.41 -7.77
CA ALA A 357 26.44 32.85 -7.81
C ALA A 357 24.94 33.16 -7.84
N ILE A 358 24.18 32.44 -8.66
CA ILE A 358 22.73 32.63 -8.75
C ILE A 358 22.03 32.24 -7.44
N HIS A 359 22.40 31.11 -6.83
CA HIS A 359 21.85 30.72 -5.53
C HIS A 359 22.12 31.78 -4.45
N ARG A 360 23.31 32.37 -4.42
CA ARG A 360 23.64 33.45 -3.49
C ARG A 360 22.73 34.66 -3.69
N ALA A 361 22.52 35.08 -4.93
CA ALA A 361 21.63 36.22 -5.24
C ALA A 361 20.19 35.97 -4.77
N TYR A 362 19.65 34.76 -4.98
CA TYR A 362 18.35 34.38 -4.42
C TYR A 362 18.34 34.41 -2.89
N ALA A 363 19.36 33.85 -2.25
CA ALA A 363 19.44 33.77 -0.80
C ALA A 363 19.46 35.16 -0.14
N GLU A 364 20.28 36.08 -0.66
CA GLU A 364 20.37 37.45 -0.16
C GLU A 364 19.07 38.24 -0.33
N VAL A 365 18.35 38.04 -1.44
CA VAL A 365 17.06 38.70 -1.67
C VAL A 365 15.99 38.15 -0.74
N LEU A 366 15.92 36.83 -0.58
CA LEU A 366 14.96 36.20 0.32
C LEU A 366 15.23 36.62 1.77
N GLU A 367 16.49 36.70 2.21
CA GLU A 367 16.82 37.06 3.59
C GLU A 367 16.48 38.52 3.93
N ARG A 368 16.46 39.42 2.94
CA ARG A 368 16.06 40.84 3.13
C ARG A 368 14.57 41.03 3.39
N GLY A 369 13.71 40.07 3.05
CA GLY A 369 12.28 40.18 3.32
C GLY A 369 11.39 39.12 2.68
N SER A 370 10.16 39.00 3.20
CA SER A 370 9.19 38.02 2.73
C SER A 370 8.77 38.29 1.28
N VAL A 371 9.09 37.34 0.41
CA VAL A 371 8.61 37.30 -0.97
C VAL A 371 7.33 36.46 -1.02
N PRO A 372 6.20 36.97 -1.57
CA PRO A 372 4.91 36.27 -1.56
C PRO A 372 4.99 34.82 -2.05
N SER A 373 5.76 34.57 -3.12
CA SER A 373 5.93 33.25 -3.74
C SER A 373 6.63 32.21 -2.85
N TYR A 374 7.35 32.67 -1.83
CA TYR A 374 8.08 31.82 -0.88
C TYR A 374 7.56 31.94 0.55
N ARG A 375 6.49 32.71 0.79
CA ARG A 375 6.06 33.07 2.16
C ARG A 375 5.85 31.85 3.06
N VAL A 376 5.25 30.78 2.53
CA VAL A 376 4.93 29.57 3.33
C VAL A 376 6.12 28.60 3.44
N TRP A 377 7.17 28.78 2.63
CA TRP A 377 8.32 27.87 2.55
C TRP A 377 9.66 28.60 2.64
N HIS A 378 9.66 29.73 3.35
CA HIS A 378 10.73 30.70 3.31
C HIS A 378 12.04 30.13 3.86
N ALA A 379 11.99 29.47 5.02
CA ALA A 379 13.16 28.89 5.67
C ALA A 379 13.76 27.75 4.83
N VAL A 380 12.92 26.87 4.26
CA VAL A 380 13.36 25.78 3.39
C VAL A 380 14.09 26.32 2.15
N ALA A 381 13.51 27.33 1.49
CA ALA A 381 14.11 27.95 0.32
C ALA A 381 15.45 28.61 0.65
N LEU A 382 15.53 29.35 1.76
CA LEU A 382 16.77 29.97 2.23
C LEU A 382 17.85 28.95 2.54
N ALA A 383 17.54 27.89 3.29
CA ALA A 383 18.48 26.82 3.60
C ALA A 383 19.11 26.24 2.32
N ARG A 384 18.28 25.98 1.30
CA ARG A 384 18.72 25.42 0.01
C ARG A 384 19.53 26.40 -0.83
N HIS A 385 19.09 27.66 -0.94
CA HIS A 385 19.85 28.66 -1.68
C HIS A 385 21.21 28.93 -0.99
N TRP A 386 21.27 28.95 0.34
CA TRP A 386 22.56 29.05 1.03
C TRP A 386 23.44 27.81 0.87
N ARG A 387 22.85 26.61 0.86
CA ARG A 387 23.57 25.37 0.52
C ARG A 387 24.13 25.40 -0.89
N GLY A 388 23.31 25.76 -1.88
CA GLY A 388 23.70 25.87 -3.28
C GLY A 388 24.72 26.98 -3.54
N ALA A 389 24.76 28.01 -2.70
CA ALA A 389 25.76 29.08 -2.70
C ALA A 389 27.09 28.70 -2.02
N GLY A 390 27.15 27.53 -1.38
CA GLY A 390 28.30 27.05 -0.62
C GLY A 390 28.57 27.81 0.68
N GLN A 391 27.53 28.38 1.32
CA GLN A 391 27.65 29.15 2.56
C GLN A 391 27.09 28.35 3.75
N ALA A 392 27.98 27.79 4.59
CA ALA A 392 27.61 26.86 5.65
C ALA A 392 26.83 27.50 6.80
N GLU A 393 27.28 28.65 7.32
CA GLU A 393 26.65 29.32 8.47
C GLU A 393 25.17 29.69 8.25
N PRO A 394 24.80 30.44 7.19
CA PRO A 394 23.39 30.75 6.96
C PRO A 394 22.58 29.52 6.55
N CYS A 395 23.18 28.55 5.85
CA CYS A 395 22.54 27.26 5.57
C CYS A 395 22.12 26.55 6.87
N LEU A 396 23.03 26.46 7.84
CA LEU A 396 22.78 25.80 9.12
C LEU A 396 21.63 26.47 9.87
N ARG A 397 21.65 27.81 10.00
CA ARG A 397 20.61 28.59 10.68
C ARG A 397 19.22 28.36 10.07
N TRP A 398 19.10 28.50 8.74
CA TRP A 398 17.83 28.37 8.06
C TRP A 398 17.35 26.92 7.96
N ALA A 399 18.25 25.95 7.85
CA ALA A 399 17.91 24.53 7.90
C ALA A 399 17.35 24.14 9.28
N TRP A 400 17.91 24.67 10.36
CA TRP A 400 17.40 24.44 11.72
C TRP A 400 15.98 24.98 11.90
N GLN A 401 15.75 26.23 11.48
CA GLN A 401 14.40 26.80 11.52
C GLN A 401 13.41 26.00 10.67
N SER A 402 13.82 25.62 9.46
CA SER A 402 13.04 24.79 8.54
C SER A 402 12.70 23.41 9.14
N ALA A 403 13.63 22.78 9.85
CA ALA A 403 13.38 21.54 10.57
C ALA A 403 12.31 21.71 11.66
N ALA A 404 12.33 22.82 12.40
CA ALA A 404 11.32 23.12 13.41
C ALA A 404 9.93 23.38 12.80
N GLU A 405 9.87 24.06 11.64
CA GLU A 405 8.64 24.28 10.87
C GLU A 405 8.07 22.95 10.33
N ALA A 406 8.91 22.08 9.78
CA ALA A 406 8.50 20.76 9.30
C ALA A 406 8.00 19.86 10.44
N ALA A 407 8.67 19.87 11.59
CA ALA A 407 8.23 19.17 12.79
C ALA A 407 6.85 19.65 13.26
N ALA A 408 6.63 20.97 13.23
CA ALA A 408 5.37 21.59 13.60
C ALA A 408 4.22 21.21 12.66
N ALA A 409 4.52 20.98 11.37
CA ALA A 409 3.57 20.50 10.37
C ALA A 409 3.44 18.97 10.30
N PHE A 410 4.12 18.20 11.17
CA PHE A 410 4.15 16.73 11.16
C PHE A 410 4.79 16.10 9.92
N ALA A 411 5.66 16.85 9.24
CA ALA A 411 6.41 16.43 8.07
C ALA A 411 7.79 15.88 8.48
N TYR A 412 7.80 14.73 9.15
CA TYR A 412 9.01 14.16 9.78
C TYR A 412 10.10 13.74 8.79
N ALA A 413 9.73 13.29 7.59
CA ALA A 413 10.70 13.02 6.54
C ALA A 413 11.43 14.29 6.11
N ASP A 414 10.70 15.40 5.94
CA ASP A 414 11.29 16.69 5.58
C ASP A 414 12.09 17.31 6.74
N GLN A 415 11.61 17.16 7.99
CA GLN A 415 12.38 17.52 9.18
C GLN A 415 13.74 16.81 9.19
N MET A 416 13.75 15.49 8.93
CA MET A 416 14.98 14.69 8.87
C MET A 416 15.93 15.21 7.78
N GLU A 417 15.44 15.52 6.58
CA GLU A 417 16.26 16.09 5.50
C GLU A 417 16.85 17.46 5.87
N MET A 418 16.09 18.32 6.55
CA MET A 418 16.61 19.60 7.03
C MET A 418 17.65 19.42 8.14
N LEU A 419 17.45 18.49 9.07
CA LEU A 419 18.44 18.16 10.10
C LEU A 419 19.71 17.54 9.50
N LYS A 420 19.60 16.78 8.40
CA LYS A 420 20.77 16.31 7.63
C LYS A 420 21.57 17.48 7.05
N LEU A 421 20.91 18.53 6.56
CA LEU A 421 21.60 19.75 6.12
C LEU A 421 22.30 20.47 7.28
N VAL A 422 21.67 20.55 8.46
CA VAL A 422 22.30 21.10 9.68
C VAL A 422 23.56 20.29 10.03
N LEU A 423 23.45 18.97 10.11
CA LEU A 423 24.57 18.07 10.43
C LEU A 423 25.69 18.12 9.37
N ALA A 424 25.35 18.33 8.10
CA ALA A 424 26.32 18.44 7.02
C ALA A 424 27.06 19.79 7.01
N ALA A 425 26.42 20.87 7.46
CA ALA A 425 27.03 22.19 7.58
C ALA A 425 27.80 22.37 8.91
N TRP A 426 27.50 21.54 9.92
CA TRP A 426 28.07 21.64 11.26
C TRP A 426 29.61 21.74 11.33
N PRO A 427 30.38 20.89 10.61
CA PRO A 427 31.85 20.92 10.71
C PRO A 427 32.49 22.21 10.16
N ASP A 428 31.75 22.96 9.33
CA ASP A 428 32.23 24.17 8.66
C ASP A 428 31.83 25.46 9.43
N VAL A 429 31.22 25.34 10.62
CA VAL A 429 30.72 26.47 11.43
C VAL A 429 31.22 26.35 12.88
N ASP A 430 32.26 27.12 13.23
CA ASP A 430 32.92 27.04 14.55
C ASP A 430 31.97 27.31 15.74
N HIS A 431 30.99 28.20 15.58
CA HIS A 431 30.00 28.58 16.60
C HIS A 431 28.60 28.00 16.34
N ALA A 432 28.51 26.81 15.72
CA ALA A 432 27.25 26.19 15.34
C ALA A 432 26.26 26.06 16.51
N ALA A 433 26.73 25.64 17.70
CA ALA A 433 25.88 25.44 18.85
C ALA A 433 25.24 26.75 19.36
N ASP A 434 26.02 27.83 19.42
CA ASP A 434 25.55 29.15 19.83
C ASP A 434 24.60 29.75 18.78
N LEU A 435 24.84 29.48 17.50
CA LEU A 435 24.05 29.99 16.39
C LEU A 435 22.60 29.53 16.41
N ILE A 436 22.35 28.28 16.81
CA ILE A 436 21.00 27.69 16.83
C ILE A 436 20.45 27.41 18.24
N GLY A 437 21.28 27.57 19.28
CA GLY A 437 20.90 27.32 20.68
C GLY A 437 20.69 25.84 21.02
N ALA A 438 21.36 24.94 20.28
CA ALA A 438 21.31 23.49 20.49
C ALA A 438 22.69 22.91 20.19
N ASP A 439 23.14 21.92 20.96
CA ASP A 439 24.40 21.22 20.69
C ASP A 439 24.25 20.16 19.59
N HIS A 440 25.37 19.61 19.13
CA HIS A 440 25.40 18.64 18.04
C HIS A 440 24.64 17.34 18.41
N CYS A 441 24.75 16.90 19.66
CA CYS A 441 24.04 15.74 20.20
C CYS A 441 22.52 15.93 20.09
N ARG A 442 22.01 17.11 20.44
CA ARG A 442 20.58 17.43 20.35
C ARG A 442 20.08 17.45 18.92
N VAL A 443 20.88 17.88 17.95
CA VAL A 443 20.52 17.80 16.52
C VAL A 443 20.42 16.35 16.07
N LEU A 444 21.36 15.49 16.49
CA LEU A 444 21.34 14.05 16.19
C LEU A 444 20.11 13.36 16.80
N GLU A 445 19.74 13.69 18.04
CA GLU A 445 18.52 13.20 18.68
C GLU A 445 17.26 13.54 17.89
N LEU A 446 17.11 14.81 17.51
CA LEU A 446 15.95 15.23 16.73
C LEU A 446 15.93 14.57 15.35
N ALA A 447 17.10 14.32 14.76
CA ALA A 447 17.21 13.61 13.48
C ALA A 447 16.81 12.15 13.62
N ALA A 448 17.21 11.49 14.72
CA ALA A 448 16.79 10.15 15.07
C ALA A 448 15.28 10.06 15.32
N ASP A 449 14.70 10.99 16.09
CA ASP A 449 13.26 11.07 16.31
C ASP A 449 12.50 11.24 14.99
N ALA A 450 12.93 12.19 14.15
CA ALA A 450 12.32 12.43 12.85
C ALA A 450 12.40 11.18 11.95
N ALA A 451 13.55 10.48 11.95
CA ALA A 451 13.72 9.22 11.23
C ALA A 451 12.79 8.11 11.75
N CYS A 452 12.57 8.05 13.07
CA CYS A 452 11.62 7.13 13.69
C CYS A 452 10.20 7.41 13.18
N TRP A 453 9.74 8.66 13.17
CA TRP A 453 8.39 8.97 12.66
C TRP A 453 8.26 8.87 11.14
N ALA A 454 9.36 9.00 10.38
CA ALA A 454 9.40 8.81 8.94
C ALA A 454 9.52 7.33 8.51
N ALA A 455 9.73 6.40 9.47
CA ALA A 455 10.07 5.01 9.22
C ALA A 455 11.34 4.79 8.40
N GLU A 456 12.34 5.63 8.65
CA GLU A 456 13.69 5.56 8.09
C GLU A 456 14.66 4.98 9.14
N ALA A 457 14.34 3.78 9.65
CA ALA A 457 14.99 3.22 10.83
C ALA A 457 16.51 3.00 10.66
N GLU A 458 17.00 2.69 9.46
CA GLU A 458 18.45 2.57 9.21
C GLU A 458 19.20 3.91 9.35
N GLN A 459 18.64 4.98 8.79
CA GLN A 459 19.19 6.33 8.95
C GLN A 459 19.08 6.79 10.40
N GLY A 460 17.95 6.49 11.05
CA GLY A 460 17.73 6.76 12.47
C GLY A 460 18.78 6.10 13.37
N LEU A 461 19.09 4.82 13.14
CA LEU A 461 20.12 4.11 13.90
C LEU A 461 21.48 4.79 13.80
N ALA A 462 21.86 5.24 12.60
CA ALA A 462 23.12 5.95 12.40
C ALA A 462 23.17 7.28 13.18
N PHE A 463 22.05 8.02 13.28
CA PHE A 463 21.98 9.23 14.10
C PHE A 463 22.08 8.92 15.60
N VAL A 464 21.33 7.93 16.08
CA VAL A 464 21.35 7.52 17.50
C VAL A 464 22.74 7.03 17.91
N GLU A 465 23.41 6.23 17.08
CA GLU A 465 24.76 5.73 17.38
C GLU A 465 25.79 6.84 17.47
N ARG A 466 25.68 7.88 16.63
CA ARG A 466 26.52 9.09 16.74
C ARG A 466 26.21 9.88 18.01
N ALA A 467 24.94 10.07 18.36
CA ALA A 467 24.55 10.78 19.58
C ALA A 467 25.04 10.06 20.84
N LEU A 468 24.91 8.73 20.88
CA LEU A 468 25.41 7.90 21.97
C LEU A 468 26.94 7.92 22.13
N ALA A 469 27.69 8.28 21.08
CA ALA A 469 29.14 8.45 21.16
C ALA A 469 29.54 9.80 21.79
N GLU A 470 28.64 10.79 21.79
CA GLU A 470 28.86 12.14 22.31
C GLU A 470 28.31 12.35 23.72
N VAL A 471 27.24 11.62 24.08
CA VAL A 471 26.58 11.76 25.39
C VAL A 471 27.49 11.32 26.55
N ASN A 472 27.52 12.10 27.63
CA ASN A 472 28.26 11.74 28.83
C ASN A 472 27.33 11.05 29.84
N ALA A 473 27.49 9.73 29.98
CA ALA A 473 26.65 8.90 30.85
C ALA A 473 26.58 9.35 32.33
N GLU A 474 27.63 10.03 32.84
CA GLU A 474 27.67 10.49 34.23
C GLU A 474 26.91 11.81 34.43
N ARG A 475 26.82 12.64 33.39
CA ARG A 475 26.16 13.96 33.46
C ARG A 475 24.73 13.92 32.93
N ASP A 476 24.50 13.14 31.88
CA ASP A 476 23.29 13.18 31.07
C ASP A 476 22.55 11.84 31.08
N SER A 477 22.32 11.28 32.28
CA SER A 477 21.75 9.93 32.46
C SER A 477 20.38 9.77 31.79
N GLU A 478 19.46 10.73 31.92
CA GLU A 478 18.14 10.65 31.27
C GLU A 478 18.25 10.75 29.74
N GLN A 479 19.15 11.59 29.22
CA GLN A 479 19.40 11.74 27.79
C GLN A 479 19.93 10.42 27.18
N LEU A 480 20.88 9.79 27.88
CA LEU A 480 21.38 8.47 27.52
C LEU A 480 20.25 7.42 27.51
N ALA A 481 19.37 7.42 28.51
CA ALA A 481 18.24 6.51 28.55
C ALA A 481 17.30 6.73 27.35
N ALA A 482 16.96 7.97 27.01
CA ALA A 482 16.12 8.29 25.85
C ALA A 482 16.72 7.80 24.52
N LEU A 483 18.02 8.04 24.30
CA LEU A 483 18.74 7.54 23.11
C LEU A 483 18.75 6.01 23.04
N LEU A 484 18.94 5.33 24.18
CA LEU A 484 18.89 3.87 24.23
C LEU A 484 17.49 3.32 23.90
N LEU A 485 16.42 3.95 24.39
CA LEU A 485 15.04 3.59 24.04
C LEU A 485 14.79 3.76 22.53
N GLN A 486 15.20 4.88 21.95
CA GLN A 486 15.10 5.10 20.49
C GLN A 486 15.84 4.02 19.70
N ARG A 487 17.09 3.69 20.10
CA ARG A 487 17.87 2.63 19.45
C ARG A 487 17.19 1.28 19.55
N ALA A 488 16.61 0.96 20.71
CA ALA A 488 15.91 -0.30 20.94
C ALA A 488 14.71 -0.46 20.01
N VAL A 489 13.85 0.57 19.86
CA VAL A 489 12.73 0.54 18.91
C VAL A 489 13.20 0.33 17.49
N MET A 490 14.23 1.07 17.05
CA MET A 490 14.74 0.95 15.68
C MET A 490 15.37 -0.42 15.42
N ARG A 491 16.15 -0.96 16.37
CA ARG A 491 16.70 -2.32 16.29
C ARG A 491 15.61 -3.38 16.21
N GLN A 492 14.54 -3.20 16.98
CA GLN A 492 13.40 -4.11 16.97
C GLN A 492 12.73 -4.19 15.60
N HIS A 493 12.43 -3.03 15.00
CA HIS A 493 11.75 -2.98 13.71
C HIS A 493 12.65 -3.34 12.52
N THR A 494 13.97 -3.16 12.64
CA THR A 494 14.97 -3.57 11.61
C THR A 494 15.50 -4.98 11.78
N LEU A 495 15.06 -5.71 12.83
CA LEU A 495 15.53 -7.06 13.16
C LEU A 495 17.04 -7.14 13.51
N ILE A 496 17.61 -6.03 13.99
CA ILE A 496 19.00 -5.97 14.45
C ILE A 496 19.06 -6.37 15.94
N PRO A 497 20.00 -7.24 16.35
CA PRO A 497 20.12 -7.66 17.75
C PRO A 497 20.58 -6.52 18.67
N GLY A 498 20.29 -6.64 19.97
CA GLY A 498 20.77 -5.71 21.01
C GLY A 498 19.68 -4.88 21.68
N GLU A 499 18.43 -4.95 21.24
CA GLU A 499 17.33 -4.16 21.81
C GLU A 499 17.12 -4.41 23.32
N ILE A 500 17.23 -5.66 23.81
CA ILE A 500 17.04 -5.96 25.24
C ILE A 500 18.13 -5.33 26.09
N ALA A 501 19.39 -5.43 25.64
CA ALA A 501 20.51 -4.82 26.36
C ALA A 501 20.36 -3.29 26.39
N ASP A 502 19.84 -2.68 25.32
CA ASP A 502 19.55 -1.25 25.29
C ASP A 502 18.42 -0.89 26.25
N LEU A 503 17.32 -1.67 26.29
CA LEU A 503 16.18 -1.46 27.18
C LEU A 503 16.55 -1.63 28.66
N GLU A 504 17.31 -2.67 29.00
CA GLU A 504 17.84 -2.90 30.35
C GLU A 504 18.69 -1.70 30.79
N ARG A 505 19.66 -1.31 29.95
CA ARG A 505 20.54 -0.20 30.25
C ARG A 505 19.79 1.14 30.29
N ALA A 506 18.74 1.33 29.49
CA ALA A 506 17.90 2.52 29.56
C ALA A 506 17.18 2.62 30.92
N LEU A 507 16.62 1.52 31.43
CA LEU A 507 15.96 1.49 32.74
C LEU A 507 16.91 1.65 33.93
N ASP A 508 18.17 1.23 33.78
CA ASP A 508 19.23 1.49 34.77
C ASP A 508 19.54 3.00 34.89
N HIS A 509 19.34 3.76 33.81
CA HIS A 509 19.63 5.19 33.74
C HIS A 509 18.40 6.09 33.96
N ALA A 510 17.20 5.61 33.64
CA ALA A 510 15.92 6.29 33.89
C ALA A 510 15.34 5.88 35.25
N VAL A 511 16.05 6.19 36.34
CA VAL A 511 15.70 5.74 37.71
C VAL A 511 14.52 6.51 38.30
N ASP A 512 14.40 7.79 37.95
CA ASP A 512 13.34 8.65 38.47
C ASP A 512 11.96 8.24 37.93
N PRO A 513 10.87 8.47 38.71
CA PRO A 513 9.52 8.15 38.30
C PRO A 513 9.01 9.17 37.26
N THR A 514 9.61 9.18 36.07
CA THR A 514 9.29 10.08 34.97
C THR A 514 8.55 9.32 33.85
N ARG A 515 7.99 10.07 32.89
CA ARG A 515 7.38 9.48 31.68
C ARG A 515 8.39 8.68 30.86
N LEU A 516 9.67 9.05 30.90
CA LEU A 516 10.74 8.32 30.22
C LEU A 516 10.88 6.89 30.77
N ARG A 517 10.84 6.74 32.10
CA ARG A 517 10.85 5.40 32.73
C ARG A 517 9.60 4.61 32.36
N ALA A 518 8.43 5.24 32.36
CA ALA A 518 7.18 4.59 31.97
C ALA A 518 7.22 4.08 30.51
N ASP A 519 7.75 4.89 29.58
CA ASP A 519 7.96 4.48 28.19
C ASP A 519 8.94 3.30 28.09
N GLY A 520 10.06 3.35 28.82
CA GLY A 520 11.02 2.25 28.87
C GLY A 520 10.42 0.94 29.39
N LEU A 521 9.65 0.99 30.48
CA LEU A 521 8.96 -0.19 31.05
C LEU A 521 7.95 -0.79 30.06
N GLY A 522 7.18 0.06 29.38
CA GLY A 522 6.20 -0.36 28.40
C GLY A 522 6.81 -0.97 27.13
N GLN A 523 7.83 -0.33 26.57
CA GLN A 523 8.60 -0.87 25.44
C GLN A 523 9.27 -2.20 25.78
N PHE A 524 9.89 -2.29 26.95
CA PHE A 524 10.58 -3.51 27.36
C PHE A 524 9.61 -4.66 27.61
N SER A 525 8.48 -4.39 28.27
CA SER A 525 7.41 -5.37 28.45
C SER A 525 6.92 -5.96 27.12
N ARG A 526 6.68 -5.11 26.10
CA ARG A 526 6.29 -5.57 24.75
C ARG A 526 7.38 -6.42 24.08
N ALA A 527 8.64 -5.99 24.16
CA ALA A 527 9.76 -6.71 23.56
C ALA A 527 9.94 -8.11 24.19
N LEU A 528 9.67 -8.25 25.49
CA LEU A 528 9.68 -9.54 26.19
C LEU A 528 8.47 -10.41 25.80
N ILE A 529 7.28 -9.82 25.66
CA ILE A 529 6.08 -10.54 25.19
C ILE A 529 6.31 -11.13 23.80
N LEU A 530 6.91 -10.37 22.87
CA LEU A 530 7.25 -10.87 21.52
C LEU A 530 8.21 -12.07 21.56
N ARG A 531 9.11 -12.12 22.54
CA ARG A 531 10.02 -13.24 22.79
C ARG A 531 9.39 -14.41 23.57
N GLY A 532 8.20 -14.23 24.12
CA GLY A 532 7.55 -15.21 25.00
C GLY A 532 8.11 -15.23 26.44
N GLU A 533 8.84 -14.21 26.86
CA GLU A 533 9.39 -14.06 28.23
C GLU A 533 8.35 -13.43 29.19
N PHE A 534 7.19 -14.09 29.32
CA PHE A 534 6.02 -13.53 30.02
C PHE A 534 6.24 -13.24 31.52
N ASP A 535 7.08 -14.03 32.21
CA ASP A 535 7.34 -13.81 33.64
C ASP A 535 8.11 -12.51 33.90
N ARG A 536 9.10 -12.19 33.05
CA ARG A 536 9.82 -10.92 33.14
C ARG A 536 8.93 -9.75 32.70
N ALA A 537 8.12 -9.95 31.66
CA ALA A 537 7.17 -8.95 31.20
C ALA A 537 6.14 -8.58 32.28
N ARG A 538 5.70 -9.56 33.10
CA ARG A 538 4.80 -9.32 34.23
C ARG A 538 5.39 -8.37 35.26
N LEU A 539 6.64 -8.61 35.68
CA LEU A 539 7.32 -7.78 36.67
C LEU A 539 7.42 -6.32 36.22
N LEU A 540 7.81 -6.09 34.96
CA LEU A 540 7.91 -4.74 34.40
C LEU A 540 6.52 -4.10 34.18
N GLY A 541 5.52 -4.90 33.81
CA GLY A 541 4.14 -4.44 33.63
C GLY A 541 3.48 -4.00 34.94
N ASP A 542 3.73 -4.73 36.03
CA ASP A 542 3.27 -4.35 37.37
C ASP A 542 3.92 -3.03 37.83
N GLU A 543 5.22 -2.85 37.58
CA GLU A 543 5.91 -1.58 37.86
C GLU A 543 5.35 -0.43 37.00
N LEU A 544 5.09 -0.65 35.71
CA LEU A 544 4.49 0.35 34.82
C LEU A 544 3.11 0.78 35.32
N LYS A 545 2.29 -0.18 35.79
CA LYS A 545 0.99 0.09 36.37
C LYS A 545 1.11 1.03 37.57
N ASP A 546 1.94 0.66 38.55
CA ASP A 546 2.16 1.46 39.76
C ASP A 546 2.69 2.87 39.43
N LEU A 547 3.63 2.98 38.47
CA LEU A 547 4.18 4.24 38.03
C LEU A 547 3.13 5.12 37.32
N SER A 548 2.31 4.54 36.45
CA SER A 548 1.26 5.26 35.71
C SER A 548 0.18 5.80 36.65
N GLU A 549 -0.12 5.09 37.74
CA GLU A 549 -1.03 5.57 38.79
C GLU A 549 -0.44 6.77 39.53
N ARG A 550 0.86 6.73 39.87
CA ARG A 550 1.58 7.82 40.53
C ARG A 550 1.72 9.07 39.66
N LEU A 551 1.91 8.90 38.36
CA LEU A 551 2.06 9.98 37.38
C LEU A 551 0.72 10.63 36.97
N ASP A 552 -0.39 10.03 37.36
CA ASP A 552 -1.72 10.34 36.84
C ASP A 552 -1.83 10.28 35.31
N ASP A 553 -1.14 9.32 34.70
CA ASP A 553 -1.01 9.25 33.24
C ASP A 553 -1.88 8.14 32.63
N GLU A 554 -2.95 8.55 31.95
CA GLU A 554 -3.90 7.63 31.34
C GLU A 554 -3.31 6.78 30.20
N GLU A 555 -2.33 7.32 29.48
CA GLU A 555 -1.71 6.62 28.36
C GLU A 555 -0.96 5.38 28.85
N TYR A 556 -0.10 5.55 29.84
CA TYR A 556 0.68 4.46 30.43
C TYR A 556 -0.18 3.52 31.27
N ARG A 557 -1.31 3.99 31.83
CA ARG A 557 -2.30 3.10 32.46
C ARG A 557 -2.92 2.14 31.45
N ILE A 558 -3.31 2.64 30.28
CA ILE A 558 -3.84 1.79 29.19
C ILE A 558 -2.77 0.81 28.74
N GLU A 559 -1.54 1.26 28.56
CA GLU A 559 -0.42 0.41 28.16
C GLU A 559 -0.12 -0.71 29.17
N ALA A 560 -0.12 -0.40 30.47
CA ALA A 560 0.02 -1.40 31.53
C ALA A 560 -1.10 -2.46 31.46
N LEU A 561 -2.34 -2.05 31.17
CA LEU A 561 -3.46 -2.98 31.01
C LEU A 561 -3.31 -3.87 29.76
N ILE A 562 -2.73 -3.37 28.66
CA ILE A 562 -2.40 -4.18 27.48
C ILE A 562 -1.38 -5.26 27.87
N VAL A 563 -0.33 -4.88 28.59
CA VAL A 563 0.72 -5.81 29.05
C VAL A 563 0.13 -6.88 29.96
N ALA A 564 -0.63 -6.48 30.97
CA ALA A 564 -1.28 -7.40 31.90
C ALA A 564 -2.21 -8.39 31.18
N ALA A 565 -3.09 -7.90 30.30
CA ALA A 565 -4.00 -8.75 29.54
C ALA A 565 -3.25 -9.78 28.66
N SER A 566 -2.13 -9.37 28.05
CA SER A 566 -1.30 -10.22 27.20
C SER A 566 -0.57 -11.33 27.99
N VAL A 567 0.00 -10.97 29.15
CA VAL A 567 0.66 -11.93 30.05
C VAL A 567 -0.36 -12.93 30.62
N ASP A 568 -1.53 -12.45 31.06
CA ASP A 568 -2.57 -13.30 31.62
C ASP A 568 -3.15 -14.26 30.57
N MET A 569 -3.25 -13.83 29.30
CA MET A 569 -3.68 -14.69 28.20
C MET A 569 -2.71 -15.85 28.00
N ALA A 570 -1.39 -15.57 27.99
CA ALA A 570 -0.37 -16.60 27.86
C ALA A 570 -0.36 -17.62 29.01
N ALA A 571 -0.77 -17.19 30.21
CA ALA A 571 -0.94 -18.05 31.38
C ALA A 571 -2.28 -18.81 31.41
N GLY A 572 -3.20 -18.56 30.47
CA GLY A 572 -4.54 -19.14 30.44
C GLY A 572 -5.50 -18.54 31.48
N ASN A 573 -5.17 -17.39 32.06
CA ASN A 573 -5.92 -16.72 33.13
C ASN A 573 -6.81 -15.57 32.62
N SER A 574 -6.54 -15.02 31.43
CA SER A 574 -7.27 -13.88 30.88
C SER A 574 -8.53 -14.29 30.12
N ARG A 575 -9.56 -13.43 30.16
CA ARG A 575 -10.73 -13.52 29.28
C ARG A 575 -10.61 -12.48 28.17
N ILE A 576 -11.15 -12.77 26.99
CA ILE A 576 -11.16 -11.83 25.86
C ILE A 576 -11.80 -10.47 26.21
N ASP A 577 -12.72 -10.45 27.19
CA ASP A 577 -13.35 -9.23 27.74
C ASP A 577 -12.34 -8.18 28.23
N ALA A 578 -11.18 -8.61 28.75
CA ALA A 578 -10.13 -7.70 29.20
C ALA A 578 -9.60 -6.86 28.02
N PHE A 579 -9.31 -7.48 26.88
CA PHE A 579 -8.84 -6.79 25.68
C PHE A 579 -9.91 -5.83 25.11
N TRP A 580 -11.18 -6.24 25.12
CA TRP A 580 -12.29 -5.37 24.71
C TRP A 580 -12.40 -4.12 25.59
N ASN A 581 -12.29 -4.28 26.91
CA ASN A 581 -12.34 -3.16 27.84
C ASN A 581 -11.17 -2.19 27.62
N VAL A 582 -9.96 -2.71 27.39
CA VAL A 582 -8.77 -1.91 27.12
C VAL A 582 -8.89 -1.16 25.78
N ALA A 583 -9.32 -1.84 24.71
CA ALA A 583 -9.53 -1.20 23.40
C ALA A 583 -10.61 -0.11 23.46
N LYS A 584 -11.70 -0.35 24.19
CA LYS A 584 -12.75 0.66 24.41
C LYS A 584 -12.22 1.88 25.19
N ARG A 585 -11.45 1.64 26.25
CA ARG A 585 -10.83 2.70 27.05
C ARG A 585 -9.84 3.53 26.22
N ALA A 586 -9.02 2.88 25.40
CA ALA A 586 -8.10 3.55 24.49
C ALA A 586 -8.83 4.44 23.47
N GLY A 587 -9.91 3.93 22.85
CA GLY A 587 -10.75 4.73 21.94
C GLY A 587 -11.43 5.93 22.63
N GLN A 588 -11.84 5.79 23.90
CA GLN A 588 -12.42 6.88 24.68
C GLN A 588 -11.40 7.95 25.06
N ALA A 589 -10.17 7.54 25.39
CA ALA A 589 -9.06 8.46 25.64
C ALA A 589 -8.64 9.22 24.36
N SER A 590 -8.95 8.67 23.17
CA SER A 590 -8.58 9.24 21.87
C SER A 590 -7.07 9.48 21.73
N ILE A 591 -6.28 8.55 22.30
CA ILE A 591 -4.82 8.58 22.25
C ILE A 591 -4.34 7.59 21.17
N GLY A 592 -3.84 8.11 20.05
CA GLY A 592 -3.60 7.33 18.82
C GLY A 592 -2.62 6.17 18.99
N ARG A 593 -1.51 6.38 19.70
CA ARG A 593 -0.51 5.32 19.97
C ARG A 593 -1.14 4.12 20.68
N VAL A 594 -1.81 4.35 21.81
CA VAL A 594 -2.41 3.27 22.61
C VAL A 594 -3.69 2.70 21.99
N GLU A 595 -4.41 3.46 21.17
CA GLU A 595 -5.55 2.95 20.38
C GLU A 595 -5.08 1.87 19.39
N VAL A 596 -3.98 2.14 18.67
CA VAL A 596 -3.39 1.16 17.74
C VAL A 596 -2.81 -0.03 18.48
N LEU A 597 -2.08 0.18 19.58
CA LEU A 597 -1.53 -0.90 20.40
C LEU A 597 -2.62 -1.81 21.00
N ALA A 598 -3.68 -1.22 21.56
CA ALA A 598 -4.79 -1.97 22.14
C ALA A 598 -5.56 -2.74 21.06
N GLY A 599 -5.77 -2.12 19.89
CA GLY A 599 -6.39 -2.77 18.74
C GLY A 599 -5.56 -3.95 18.24
N ALA A 600 -4.24 -3.79 18.09
CA ALA A 600 -3.33 -4.88 17.69
C ALA A 600 -3.38 -6.05 18.68
N ALA A 601 -3.33 -5.75 19.99
CA ALA A 601 -3.40 -6.76 21.03
C ALA A 601 -4.75 -7.51 21.04
N LEU A 602 -5.87 -6.80 20.85
CA LEU A 602 -7.20 -7.40 20.75
C LEU A 602 -7.31 -8.34 19.54
N LEU A 603 -6.86 -7.92 18.35
CA LEU A 603 -6.90 -8.75 17.15
C LEU A 603 -6.05 -10.02 17.31
N GLN A 604 -4.88 -9.91 17.93
CA GLN A 604 -4.03 -11.05 18.24
C GLN A 604 -4.71 -12.01 19.24
N ALA A 605 -5.33 -11.49 20.30
CA ALA A 605 -6.05 -12.30 21.28
C ALA A 605 -7.27 -13.04 20.67
N LEU A 606 -8.01 -12.38 19.77
CA LEU A 606 -9.11 -13.00 19.02
C LEU A 606 -8.59 -14.12 18.10
N LEU A 607 -7.40 -13.97 17.54
CA LEU A 607 -6.80 -14.97 16.65
C LEU A 607 -6.44 -16.24 17.42
N GLU A 608 -5.91 -16.09 18.63
CA GLU A 608 -5.55 -17.19 19.54
C GLU A 608 -6.77 -17.93 20.10
N THR A 609 -7.88 -17.20 20.32
CA THR A 609 -9.15 -17.78 20.79
C THR A 609 -10.00 -18.36 19.66
N GLY A 610 -9.64 -18.11 18.39
CA GLY A 610 -10.35 -18.63 17.22
C GLY A 610 -11.60 -17.82 16.82
N ASP A 611 -11.76 -16.61 17.34
CA ASP A 611 -12.92 -15.74 17.10
C ASP A 611 -12.78 -14.96 15.77
N TYR A 612 -12.60 -15.68 14.65
CA TYR A 612 -12.29 -15.09 13.34
C TYR A 612 -13.36 -14.12 12.81
N ALA A 613 -14.64 -14.36 13.12
CA ALA A 613 -15.73 -13.49 12.70
C ALA A 613 -15.60 -12.07 13.29
N GLN A 614 -15.16 -11.95 14.55
CA GLN A 614 -14.95 -10.67 15.21
C GLN A 614 -13.77 -9.91 14.60
N ILE A 615 -12.67 -10.61 14.28
CA ILE A 615 -11.51 -10.04 13.60
C ILE A 615 -11.91 -9.42 12.26
N ILE A 616 -12.75 -10.12 11.50
CA ILE A 616 -13.21 -9.66 10.18
C ILE A 616 -14.11 -8.42 10.30
N ASP A 617 -14.90 -8.31 11.36
CA ASP A 617 -15.80 -7.18 11.60
C ASP A 617 -15.02 -5.90 11.99
N ILE A 618 -14.11 -6.00 12.97
CA ILE A 618 -13.42 -4.82 13.54
C ILE A 618 -12.04 -4.55 12.92
N GLY A 619 -11.38 -5.57 12.37
CA GLY A 619 -10.02 -5.51 11.86
C GLY A 619 -9.80 -4.45 10.78
N PRO A 620 -10.69 -4.30 9.77
CA PRO A 620 -10.54 -3.26 8.76
C PRO A 620 -10.50 -1.84 9.33
N ALA A 621 -11.29 -1.56 10.38
CA ALA A 621 -11.32 -0.25 11.03
C ALA A 621 -10.02 0.02 11.81
N ILE A 622 -9.52 -0.96 12.56
CA ILE A 622 -8.26 -0.85 13.31
C ILE A 622 -7.07 -0.72 12.34
N PHE A 623 -7.05 -1.50 11.26
CA PHE A 623 -6.02 -1.40 10.22
C PHE A 623 -6.01 0.00 9.59
N ALA A 624 -7.18 0.57 9.29
CA ALA A 624 -7.28 1.92 8.76
C ALA A 624 -6.70 2.97 9.73
N ARG A 625 -6.89 2.83 11.05
CA ARG A 625 -6.33 3.74 12.06
C ARG A 625 -4.80 3.83 12.00
N THR A 626 -4.11 2.75 11.64
CA THR A 626 -2.64 2.77 11.50
C THR A 626 -2.17 3.78 10.45
N VAL A 627 -2.94 3.95 9.36
CA VAL A 627 -2.67 4.93 8.31
C VAL A 627 -2.98 6.34 8.80
N GLU A 628 -4.08 6.53 9.53
CA GLU A 628 -4.50 7.84 10.04
C GLU A 628 -3.47 8.46 10.98
N PHE A 629 -2.90 7.65 11.87
CA PHE A 629 -1.90 8.09 12.82
C PHE A 629 -0.47 8.08 12.26
N GLY A 630 -0.30 7.79 10.96
CA GLY A 630 1.01 7.77 10.31
C GLY A 630 1.93 6.62 10.75
N GLN A 631 1.37 5.56 11.37
CA GLN A 631 2.13 4.41 11.89
C GLN A 631 2.10 3.18 10.97
N ALA A 632 1.52 3.30 9.78
CA ALA A 632 1.29 2.17 8.88
C ALA A 632 2.57 1.38 8.53
N ARG A 633 3.72 2.06 8.34
CA ARG A 633 5.02 1.41 8.07
C ARG A 633 5.56 0.60 9.25
N TYR A 634 5.29 1.04 10.49
CA TYR A 634 5.79 0.38 11.71
C TYR A 634 4.92 -0.78 12.16
N ILE A 635 3.60 -0.57 12.21
CA ILE A 635 2.68 -1.49 12.88
C ILE A 635 1.52 -1.93 11.98
N GLY A 636 1.36 -1.35 10.79
CA GLY A 636 0.29 -1.69 9.85
C GLY A 636 0.29 -3.19 9.51
N ALA A 637 1.43 -3.75 9.13
CA ALA A 637 1.53 -5.19 8.83
C ALA A 637 1.27 -6.08 10.06
N ILE A 638 1.63 -5.63 11.27
CA ILE A 638 1.38 -6.35 12.52
C ILE A 638 -0.13 -6.39 12.82
N VAL A 639 -0.84 -5.29 12.59
CA VAL A 639 -2.31 -5.19 12.74
C VAL A 639 -3.06 -5.93 11.62
N GLY A 640 -2.56 -5.86 10.38
CA GLY A 640 -3.21 -6.48 9.22
C GLY A 640 -3.07 -8.01 9.19
N SER A 641 -2.00 -8.56 9.77
CA SER A 641 -1.72 -10.00 9.72
C SER A 641 -2.82 -10.85 10.36
N PRO A 642 -3.33 -10.57 11.59
CA PRO A 642 -4.48 -11.27 12.14
C PRO A 642 -5.72 -11.24 11.23
N LEU A 643 -6.01 -10.12 10.58
CA LEU A 643 -7.12 -9.99 9.64
C LEU A 643 -6.94 -10.91 8.42
N CYS A 644 -5.76 -10.88 7.80
CA CYS A 644 -5.42 -11.76 6.68
C CYS A 644 -5.60 -13.24 7.06
N ARG A 645 -5.10 -13.64 8.23
CA ARG A 645 -5.17 -15.02 8.72
C ARG A 645 -6.59 -15.45 9.08
N ALA A 646 -7.41 -14.55 9.64
CA ALA A 646 -8.82 -14.81 9.90
C ALA A 646 -9.61 -15.02 8.60
N LEU A 647 -9.37 -14.19 7.57
CA LEU A 647 -9.98 -14.34 6.25
C LEU A 647 -9.60 -15.68 5.59
N LEU A 648 -8.33 -16.09 5.69
CA LEU A 648 -7.89 -17.42 5.26
C LEU A 648 -8.58 -18.54 6.04
N ALA A 649 -8.64 -18.42 7.37
CA ALA A 649 -9.21 -19.44 8.25
C ALA A 649 -10.66 -19.74 7.86
N VAL A 650 -11.47 -18.73 7.53
CA VAL A 650 -12.88 -18.89 7.12
C VAL A 650 -13.08 -19.15 5.61
N GLY A 651 -12.01 -19.26 4.82
CA GLY A 651 -12.06 -19.57 3.39
C GLY A 651 -12.30 -18.37 2.45
N ARG A 652 -12.19 -17.13 2.93
CA ARG A 652 -12.30 -15.88 2.12
C ARG A 652 -10.96 -15.52 1.48
N VAL A 653 -10.44 -16.42 0.64
CA VAL A 653 -9.07 -16.35 0.12
C VAL A 653 -8.79 -15.07 -0.69
N SER A 654 -9.73 -14.63 -1.53
CA SER A 654 -9.55 -13.41 -2.34
C SER A 654 -9.34 -12.16 -1.50
N GLU A 655 -10.08 -12.03 -0.39
CA GLU A 655 -9.96 -10.88 0.51
C GLU A 655 -8.70 -10.95 1.37
N ALA A 656 -8.25 -12.18 1.69
CA ALA A 656 -6.96 -12.38 2.34
C ALA A 656 -5.79 -11.93 1.43
N VAL A 657 -5.85 -12.26 0.13
CA VAL A 657 -4.88 -11.79 -0.88
C VAL A 657 -4.86 -10.27 -0.92
N GLU A 658 -6.02 -9.63 -1.05
CA GLU A 658 -6.13 -8.17 -1.08
C GLU A 658 -5.59 -7.52 0.20
N THR A 659 -5.90 -8.10 1.37
CA THR A 659 -5.39 -7.60 2.66
C THR A 659 -3.87 -7.72 2.74
N CYS A 660 -3.30 -8.84 2.27
CA CYS A 660 -1.86 -9.06 2.26
C CYS A 660 -1.14 -8.11 1.29
N GLU A 661 -1.71 -7.88 0.10
CA GLU A 661 -1.20 -6.91 -0.88
C GLU A 661 -1.24 -5.49 -0.33
N ARG A 662 -2.32 -5.09 0.36
CA ARG A 662 -2.40 -3.79 1.06
C ARG A 662 -1.32 -3.67 2.13
N MET A 663 -1.09 -4.70 2.93
CA MET A 663 -0.01 -4.69 3.94
C MET A 663 1.37 -4.51 3.28
N ALA A 664 1.64 -5.18 2.17
CA ALA A 664 2.89 -5.05 1.42
C ALA A 664 3.06 -3.64 0.80
N ALA A 665 1.96 -3.06 0.31
CA ALA A 665 1.95 -1.72 -0.29
C ALA A 665 2.27 -0.60 0.71
N LEU A 666 2.11 -0.85 2.02
CA LEU A 666 2.51 0.08 3.06
C LEU A 666 4.03 0.31 3.15
N ASP A 667 4.85 -0.49 2.46
CA ASP A 667 6.32 -0.49 2.59
C ASP A 667 6.78 -0.68 4.04
N PRO A 668 6.41 -1.82 4.67
CA PRO A 668 6.69 -2.05 6.08
C PRO A 668 8.18 -2.27 6.34
N LEU A 669 8.62 -1.92 7.55
CA LEU A 669 9.96 -2.24 8.04
C LEU A 669 10.17 -3.77 8.14
N PRO A 670 11.43 -4.27 8.26
CA PRO A 670 11.74 -5.70 8.27
C PRO A 670 10.87 -6.55 9.20
N LEU A 671 10.56 -6.08 10.41
CA LEU A 671 9.64 -6.78 11.33
C LEU A 671 8.24 -6.96 10.72
N GLY A 672 7.71 -5.95 10.04
CA GLY A 672 6.43 -6.04 9.33
C GLY A 672 6.51 -6.94 8.09
N LEU A 673 7.64 -6.96 7.38
CA LEU A 673 7.87 -7.86 6.24
C LEU A 673 7.80 -9.34 6.63
N VAL A 674 8.23 -9.70 7.84
CA VAL A 674 8.04 -11.06 8.38
C VAL A 674 6.56 -11.45 8.31
N HIS A 675 5.67 -10.58 8.79
CA HIS A 675 4.23 -10.81 8.78
C HIS A 675 3.65 -10.90 7.36
N VAL A 676 4.12 -10.04 6.44
CA VAL A 676 3.71 -10.09 5.03
C VAL A 676 4.10 -11.41 4.37
N PHE A 677 5.36 -11.83 4.51
CA PHE A 677 5.85 -13.06 3.88
C PHE A 677 5.24 -14.32 4.50
N GLU A 678 4.99 -14.33 5.81
CA GLU A 678 4.23 -15.40 6.46
C GLU A 678 2.81 -15.51 5.87
N CYS A 679 2.11 -14.39 5.68
CA CYS A 679 0.77 -14.38 5.08
C CYS A 679 0.80 -14.82 3.61
N HIS A 680 1.77 -14.36 2.80
CA HIS A 680 1.94 -14.82 1.42
C HIS A 680 2.15 -16.35 1.34
N ALA A 681 2.99 -16.90 2.22
CA ALA A 681 3.21 -18.34 2.28
C ALA A 681 1.92 -19.08 2.68
N GLU A 682 1.18 -18.61 3.70
CA GLU A 682 -0.09 -19.24 4.10
C GLU A 682 -1.16 -19.18 2.99
N ILE A 683 -1.27 -18.07 2.27
CA ILE A 683 -2.14 -17.95 1.09
C ILE A 683 -1.73 -18.98 0.01
N ALA A 684 -0.44 -19.04 -0.32
CA ALA A 684 0.07 -19.93 -1.35
C ALA A 684 -0.14 -21.41 -0.99
N LEU A 685 -0.04 -21.77 0.29
CA LEU A 685 -0.36 -23.11 0.78
C LEU A 685 -1.83 -23.48 0.55
N VAL A 686 -2.77 -22.58 0.86
CA VAL A 686 -4.21 -22.83 0.63
C VAL A 686 -4.52 -22.96 -0.85
N LEU A 687 -3.85 -22.17 -1.69
CA LEU A 687 -3.98 -22.23 -3.16
C LEU A 687 -3.25 -23.43 -3.78
N GLY A 688 -2.32 -24.04 -3.05
CA GLY A 688 -1.54 -25.19 -3.53
C GLY A 688 -0.41 -24.82 -4.49
N ASP A 689 0.12 -23.60 -4.41
CA ASP A 689 1.18 -23.11 -5.29
C ASP A 689 2.55 -23.29 -4.62
N SER A 690 3.21 -24.42 -4.88
CA SER A 690 4.51 -24.76 -4.26
C SER A 690 5.59 -23.72 -4.56
N ASP A 691 5.63 -23.19 -5.78
CA ASP A 691 6.64 -22.22 -6.21
C ASP A 691 6.50 -20.91 -5.44
N ARG A 692 5.26 -20.44 -5.22
CA ARG A 692 4.99 -19.26 -4.40
C ARG A 692 5.29 -19.48 -2.92
N VAL A 693 5.04 -20.67 -2.37
CA VAL A 693 5.44 -21.00 -0.99
C VAL A 693 6.96 -20.92 -0.86
N ALA A 694 7.70 -21.54 -1.78
CA ALA A 694 9.16 -21.50 -1.79
C ALA A 694 9.71 -20.08 -1.95
N ALA A 695 9.11 -19.26 -2.83
CA ALA A 695 9.49 -17.87 -3.02
C ALA A 695 9.27 -17.03 -1.75
N ALA A 696 8.11 -17.17 -1.09
CA ALA A 696 7.82 -16.48 0.17
C ALA A 696 8.76 -16.92 1.31
N ALA A 697 9.05 -18.22 1.43
CA ALA A 697 10.01 -18.74 2.40
C ALA A 697 11.44 -18.23 2.12
N SER A 698 11.85 -18.15 0.85
CA SER A 698 13.14 -17.57 0.46
C SER A 698 13.23 -16.08 0.81
N ALA A 699 12.16 -15.31 0.58
CA ALA A 699 12.11 -13.90 0.94
C ALA A 699 12.18 -13.70 2.47
N LEU A 700 11.44 -14.52 3.23
CA LEU A 700 11.50 -14.52 4.69
C LEU A 700 12.89 -14.89 5.22
N ARG A 701 13.59 -15.84 4.58
CA ARG A 701 14.95 -16.24 4.95
C ARG A 701 16.01 -15.17 4.63
N ALA A 702 15.73 -14.28 3.68
CA ALA A 702 16.63 -13.17 3.34
C ALA A 702 16.60 -12.04 4.38
N LEU A 703 15.61 -12.02 5.29
CA LEU A 703 15.55 -11.06 6.39
C LEU A 703 16.56 -11.39 7.49
N PRO A 704 17.06 -10.39 8.24
CA PRO A 704 17.93 -10.63 9.38
C PRO A 704 17.25 -11.52 10.44
N PRO A 705 17.96 -12.49 11.05
CA PRO A 705 17.40 -13.35 12.08
C PRO A 705 17.37 -12.62 13.43
N GLY A 706 16.49 -11.62 13.54
CA GLY A 706 16.32 -10.84 14.77
C GLY A 706 15.84 -11.72 15.94
N PRO A 707 16.45 -11.64 17.14
CA PRO A 707 16.14 -12.52 18.27
C PRO A 707 14.66 -12.48 18.73
N GLN A 708 13.96 -11.38 18.48
CA GLN A 708 12.55 -11.16 18.79
C GLN A 708 11.57 -12.02 17.98
N VAL A 709 11.97 -12.49 16.79
CA VAL A 709 11.12 -13.35 15.94
C VAL A 709 11.79 -14.68 15.58
N ALA A 710 13.07 -14.86 15.93
CA ALA A 710 13.89 -16.00 15.52
C ALA A 710 13.21 -17.36 15.77
N GLY A 711 12.63 -17.58 16.95
CA GLY A 711 11.95 -18.85 17.28
C GLY A 711 10.74 -19.12 16.39
N ARG A 712 9.80 -18.16 16.30
CA ARG A 712 8.59 -18.25 15.48
C ARG A 712 8.92 -18.37 13.99
N MET A 713 9.80 -17.49 13.50
CA MET A 713 10.22 -17.44 12.10
C MET A 713 10.89 -18.74 11.69
N THR A 714 11.75 -19.31 12.54
CA THR A 714 12.37 -20.62 12.29
C THR A 714 11.32 -21.72 12.17
N ALA A 715 10.35 -21.78 13.08
CA ALA A 715 9.29 -22.78 13.04
C ALA A 715 8.43 -22.66 11.77
N ASN A 716 8.08 -21.42 11.37
CA ASN A 716 7.29 -21.17 10.16
C ASN A 716 8.07 -21.48 8.88
N LEU A 717 9.36 -21.10 8.81
CA LEU A 717 10.22 -21.45 7.66
C LEU A 717 10.32 -22.97 7.48
N LEU A 718 10.59 -23.71 8.55
CA LEU A 718 10.61 -25.18 8.50
C LEU A 718 9.28 -25.76 8.03
N ARG A 719 8.15 -25.20 8.48
CA ARG A 719 6.81 -25.61 8.03
C ARG A 719 6.64 -25.34 6.54
N PHE A 720 6.99 -24.15 6.05
CA PHE A 720 6.84 -23.78 4.65
C PHE A 720 7.73 -24.62 3.73
N ASP A 721 8.98 -24.90 4.11
CA ASP A 721 9.87 -25.79 3.34
C ASP A 721 9.31 -27.22 3.24
N LEU A 722 8.80 -27.76 4.36
CA LEU A 722 8.17 -29.09 4.40
C LEU A 722 6.92 -29.16 3.53
N GLU A 723 6.03 -28.20 3.68
CA GLU A 723 4.79 -28.12 2.90
C GLU A 723 5.05 -27.90 1.41
N SER A 724 6.01 -27.04 1.05
CA SER A 724 6.37 -26.77 -0.34
C SER A 724 6.87 -28.01 -1.06
N THR A 725 7.75 -28.79 -0.43
CA THR A 725 8.29 -30.03 -1.03
C THR A 725 7.24 -31.13 -1.12
N ALA A 726 6.36 -31.23 -0.11
CA ALA A 726 5.23 -32.15 -0.13
C ALA A 726 4.24 -31.82 -1.26
N LEU A 727 3.94 -30.53 -1.48
CA LEU A 727 3.08 -30.08 -2.59
C LEU A 727 3.70 -30.33 -3.96
N ALA A 728 5.02 -30.17 -4.09
CA ALA A 728 5.76 -30.47 -5.32
C ALA A 728 5.89 -31.99 -5.60
N GLY A 729 5.58 -32.85 -4.62
CA GLY A 729 5.72 -34.30 -4.71
C GLY A 729 7.15 -34.82 -4.57
N ASP A 730 8.09 -33.98 -4.11
CA ASP A 730 9.50 -34.36 -3.89
C ASP A 730 9.66 -35.04 -2.52
N MET A 731 9.25 -36.30 -2.46
CA MET A 731 9.22 -37.09 -1.22
C MET A 731 10.61 -37.36 -0.64
N ASP A 732 11.65 -37.42 -1.49
CA ASP A 732 13.04 -37.61 -1.05
C ASP A 732 13.53 -36.38 -0.31
N GLN A 733 13.29 -35.19 -0.86
CA GLN A 733 13.64 -33.93 -0.20
C GLN A 733 12.82 -33.71 1.06
N SER A 734 11.51 -34.02 1.05
CA SER A 734 10.67 -33.96 2.26
C SER A 734 11.20 -34.87 3.38
N ALA A 735 11.69 -36.07 3.05
CA ALA A 735 12.25 -37.02 4.02
C ALA A 735 13.59 -36.56 4.62
N ILE A 736 14.36 -35.72 3.90
CA ILE A 736 15.58 -35.08 4.39
C ILE A 736 15.21 -33.92 5.32
N LEU A 737 14.35 -33.02 4.87
CA LEU A 737 13.93 -31.83 5.62
C LEU A 737 13.29 -32.20 6.95
N ILE A 738 12.45 -33.25 7.00
CA ILE A 738 11.77 -33.64 8.24
C ILE A 738 12.73 -34.16 9.32
N ARG A 739 13.82 -34.85 8.92
CA ARG A 739 14.88 -35.27 9.86
C ARG A 739 15.60 -34.06 10.45
N SER A 740 15.95 -33.10 9.59
CA SER A 740 16.60 -31.85 10.00
C SER A 740 15.69 -31.06 10.95
N ALA A 741 14.42 -30.89 10.58
CA ALA A 741 13.41 -30.20 11.37
C ALA A 741 13.24 -30.85 12.76
N SER A 742 13.07 -32.18 12.83
CA SER A 742 12.96 -32.91 14.11
C SER A 742 14.16 -32.65 15.03
N THR A 743 15.38 -32.76 14.49
CA THR A 743 16.62 -32.52 15.26
C THR A 743 16.73 -31.07 15.73
N GLN A 744 16.31 -30.11 14.90
CA GLN A 744 16.35 -28.69 15.25
C GLN A 744 15.31 -28.34 16.32
N LEU A 745 14.11 -28.91 16.23
CA LEU A 745 13.04 -28.72 17.20
C LEU A 745 13.42 -29.23 18.59
N GLU A 746 14.07 -30.38 18.68
CA GLU A 746 14.60 -30.92 19.94
C GLU A 746 15.65 -30.02 20.58
N LYS A 747 16.46 -29.32 19.78
CA LYS A 747 17.58 -28.49 20.26
C LYS A 747 17.17 -27.06 20.63
N GLN A 748 16.24 -26.46 19.90
CA GLN A 748 15.99 -25.01 19.97
C GLN A 748 14.68 -24.63 20.68
N GLY A 749 13.84 -25.59 21.08
CA GLY A 749 12.63 -25.32 21.89
C GLY A 749 11.52 -24.53 21.19
N GLY A 750 11.62 -24.27 19.89
CA GLY A 750 10.67 -23.50 19.08
C GLY A 750 9.55 -24.35 18.46
N VAL A 751 8.97 -25.27 19.21
CA VAL A 751 7.95 -26.19 18.70
C VAL A 751 6.60 -25.49 18.61
N SER A 752 5.97 -25.55 17.43
CA SER A 752 4.60 -25.08 17.23
C SER A 752 3.70 -26.21 16.76
N TRP A 753 2.44 -26.20 17.21
CA TRP A 753 1.46 -27.22 16.81
C TRP A 753 1.22 -27.29 15.29
N PRO A 754 1.13 -26.18 14.53
CA PRO A 754 1.01 -26.24 13.07
C PRO A 754 2.23 -26.89 12.38
N LEU A 755 3.45 -26.63 12.88
CA LEU A 755 4.64 -27.31 12.38
C LEU A 755 4.60 -28.80 12.70
N LEU A 756 4.24 -29.20 13.93
CA LEU A 756 4.09 -30.61 14.32
C LEU A 756 3.08 -31.35 13.46
N ALA A 757 1.93 -30.73 13.14
CA ALA A 757 0.91 -31.32 12.27
C ALA A 757 1.46 -31.58 10.86
N SER A 758 2.10 -30.56 10.26
CA SER A 758 2.71 -30.66 8.93
C SER A 758 3.84 -31.71 8.90
N ALA A 759 4.68 -31.67 9.94
CA ALA A 759 5.81 -32.58 10.14
C ALA A 759 5.35 -34.04 10.30
N MET A 760 4.34 -34.28 11.13
CA MET A 760 3.79 -35.61 11.35
C MET A 760 3.21 -36.17 10.05
N ARG A 761 2.39 -35.38 9.34
CA ARG A 761 1.81 -35.79 8.04
C ARG A 761 2.90 -36.23 7.05
N VAL A 762 3.93 -35.39 6.87
CA VAL A 762 5.06 -35.69 5.97
C VAL A 762 5.85 -36.92 6.42
N ALA A 763 6.09 -37.10 7.72
CA ALA A 763 6.78 -38.28 8.25
C ALA A 763 5.99 -39.58 7.97
N ILE A 764 4.67 -39.54 8.10
CA ILE A 764 3.78 -40.66 7.75
C ILE A 764 3.79 -40.92 6.25
N ASP A 765 3.63 -39.89 5.42
CA ASP A 765 3.57 -40.01 3.96
C ASP A 765 4.88 -40.52 3.36
N THR A 766 6.02 -40.20 3.99
CA THR A 766 7.36 -40.69 3.61
C THR A 766 7.74 -42.03 4.28
N ASN A 767 6.84 -42.64 5.06
CA ASN A 767 7.04 -43.89 5.80
C ASN A 767 8.25 -43.88 6.77
N ARG A 768 8.44 -42.75 7.47
CA ARG A 768 9.56 -42.49 8.39
C ARG A 768 9.14 -42.66 9.85
N LYS A 769 8.92 -43.92 10.24
CA LYS A 769 8.41 -44.31 11.56
C LYS A 769 9.28 -43.85 12.73
N ASP A 770 10.60 -43.82 12.54
CA ASP A 770 11.57 -43.33 13.52
C ASP A 770 11.33 -41.85 13.85
N VAL A 771 11.12 -41.02 12.82
CA VAL A 771 10.87 -39.58 12.99
C VAL A 771 9.45 -39.32 13.49
N ALA A 772 8.46 -40.09 13.02
CA ALA A 772 7.09 -39.97 13.51
C ALA A 772 7.01 -40.22 15.03
N GLN A 773 7.76 -41.20 15.56
CA GLN A 773 7.83 -41.44 17.00
C GLN A 773 8.50 -40.27 17.76
N GLN A 774 9.61 -39.73 17.24
CA GLN A 774 10.25 -38.55 17.84
C GLN A 774 9.30 -37.34 17.90
N LEU A 775 8.56 -37.08 16.81
CA LEU A 775 7.57 -36.02 16.76
C LEU A 775 6.41 -36.25 17.73
N ALA A 776 6.01 -37.50 17.96
CA ALA A 776 4.99 -37.84 18.96
C ALA A 776 5.49 -37.56 20.39
N ASP A 777 6.73 -37.94 20.72
CA ASP A 777 7.34 -37.67 22.02
C ASP A 777 7.51 -36.15 22.26
N LEU A 778 7.75 -35.39 21.19
CA LEU A 778 7.80 -33.93 21.22
C LEU A 778 6.41 -33.33 21.43
N ALA A 779 5.41 -33.80 20.69
CA ALA A 779 4.01 -33.38 20.83
C ALA A 779 3.47 -33.65 22.25
N ALA A 780 3.83 -34.78 22.86
CA ALA A 780 3.44 -35.13 24.23
C ALA A 780 3.97 -34.16 25.30
N ARG A 781 5.10 -33.50 25.04
CA ARG A 781 5.73 -32.51 25.94
C ARG A 781 5.39 -31.07 25.58
N THR A 782 4.72 -30.84 24.44
CA THR A 782 4.36 -29.51 23.98
C THR A 782 3.07 -29.06 24.69
N PRO A 783 3.06 -27.91 25.39
CA PRO A 783 1.85 -27.42 26.03
C PRO A 783 0.79 -27.06 25.00
N CYS A 784 -0.48 -27.29 25.33
CA CYS A 784 -1.65 -26.86 24.55
C CYS A 784 -2.33 -25.73 25.32
N ARG A 785 -2.34 -24.53 24.74
CA ARG A 785 -2.67 -23.27 25.43
C ARG A 785 -4.04 -22.72 25.07
N ASN A 786 -4.54 -23.03 23.87
CA ASN A 786 -5.79 -22.49 23.36
C ASN A 786 -6.55 -23.51 22.50
N VAL A 787 -7.77 -23.16 22.11
CA VAL A 787 -8.66 -24.04 21.34
C VAL A 787 -8.14 -24.35 19.93
N VAL A 788 -7.38 -23.43 19.32
CA VAL A 788 -6.76 -23.64 18.01
C VAL A 788 -5.64 -24.69 18.10
N GLU A 789 -4.77 -24.57 19.10
CA GLU A 789 -3.74 -25.57 19.41
C GLU A 789 -4.35 -26.93 19.78
N GLN A 790 -5.51 -26.93 20.43
CA GLN A 790 -6.23 -28.17 20.74
C GLN A 790 -6.70 -28.90 19.47
N ALA A 791 -7.19 -28.17 18.45
CA ALA A 791 -7.57 -28.76 17.18
C ALA A 791 -6.36 -29.28 16.38
N GLU A 792 -5.24 -28.57 16.41
CA GLU A 792 -3.97 -29.06 15.83
C GLU A 792 -3.47 -30.32 16.56
N ARG A 793 -3.53 -30.35 17.90
CA ARG A 793 -3.15 -31.52 18.69
C ARG A 793 -3.98 -32.76 18.34
N LEU A 794 -5.29 -32.60 18.19
CA LEU A 794 -6.17 -33.69 17.72
C LEU A 794 -5.78 -34.15 16.31
N THR A 795 -5.43 -33.21 15.44
CA THR A 795 -4.96 -33.51 14.07
C THR A 795 -3.64 -34.30 14.09
N VAL A 796 -2.66 -33.91 14.92
CA VAL A 796 -1.40 -34.65 15.09
C VAL A 796 -1.65 -36.07 15.58
N SER A 797 -2.54 -36.24 16.56
CA SER A 797 -2.91 -37.57 17.07
C SER A 797 -3.59 -38.42 15.99
N ALA A 798 -4.46 -37.83 15.17
CA ALA A 798 -5.13 -38.52 14.07
C ALA A 798 -4.14 -38.90 12.95
N GLU A 799 -3.20 -38.00 12.60
CA GLU A 799 -2.12 -38.29 11.66
C GLU A 799 -1.26 -39.47 12.12
N MET A 800 -0.87 -39.49 13.40
CA MET A 800 -0.07 -40.57 13.97
C MET A 800 -0.77 -41.94 13.84
N SER A 801 -2.10 -41.99 13.96
CA SER A 801 -2.86 -43.24 13.80
C SER A 801 -2.71 -43.87 12.41
N ARG A 802 -2.41 -43.08 11.37
CA ARG A 802 -2.20 -43.57 10.00
C ARG A 802 -0.96 -44.46 9.87
N ALA A 803 0.00 -44.40 10.82
CA ALA A 803 1.18 -45.26 10.84
C ALA A 803 0.86 -46.76 11.02
N THR A 804 -0.29 -47.06 11.62
CA THR A 804 -0.76 -48.42 11.91
C THR A 804 -2.13 -48.64 11.30
N VAL A 805 -3.21 -48.55 12.08
CA VAL A 805 -4.59 -48.58 11.62
C VAL A 805 -5.16 -47.20 11.86
N SER A 806 -5.48 -46.50 10.76
CA SER A 806 -6.03 -45.15 10.83
C SER A 806 -7.30 -45.13 11.66
N ASP A 807 -7.29 -44.34 12.73
CA ASP A 807 -8.38 -44.24 13.69
C ASP A 807 -9.46 -43.29 13.17
N LEU A 808 -10.64 -43.85 12.88
CA LEU A 808 -11.78 -43.07 12.39
C LEU A 808 -12.28 -42.06 13.44
N ASP A 809 -12.35 -42.46 14.70
CA ASP A 809 -12.95 -41.62 15.75
C ASP A 809 -12.01 -40.44 16.05
N ALA A 810 -10.69 -40.64 15.97
CA ALA A 810 -9.70 -39.56 16.05
C ALA A 810 -9.84 -38.54 14.90
N TRP A 811 -10.01 -39.00 13.66
CA TRP A 811 -10.21 -38.11 12.51
C TRP A 811 -11.53 -37.34 12.56
N GLU A 812 -12.61 -37.98 13.04
CA GLU A 812 -13.89 -37.30 13.25
C GLU A 812 -13.84 -36.26 14.37
N ALA A 813 -13.12 -36.54 15.46
CA ALA A 813 -12.89 -35.57 16.53
C ALA A 813 -12.09 -34.36 16.02
N ALA A 814 -11.03 -34.60 15.23
CA ALA A 814 -10.29 -33.52 14.57
C ALA A 814 -11.19 -32.70 13.63
N ALA A 815 -11.97 -33.37 12.77
CA ALA A 815 -12.91 -32.69 11.86
C ALA A 815 -13.96 -31.85 12.60
N GLN A 816 -14.50 -32.35 13.72
CA GLN A 816 -15.45 -31.60 14.53
C GLN A 816 -14.80 -30.39 15.19
N SER A 817 -13.58 -30.53 15.73
CA SER A 817 -12.87 -29.38 16.33
C SER A 817 -12.60 -28.26 15.33
N TRP A 818 -12.27 -28.58 14.08
CA TRP A 818 -12.12 -27.58 13.02
C TRP A 818 -13.45 -26.99 12.56
N ALA A 819 -14.54 -27.75 12.62
CA ALA A 819 -15.88 -27.26 12.35
C ALA A 819 -16.33 -26.21 13.38
N ASP A 820 -16.09 -26.49 14.67
CA ASP A 820 -16.44 -25.59 15.77
C ASP A 820 -15.68 -24.25 15.68
N LEU A 821 -14.46 -24.27 15.13
CA LEU A 821 -13.64 -23.09 14.85
C LEU A 821 -13.94 -22.43 13.49
N SER A 822 -14.94 -22.92 12.75
CA SER A 822 -15.28 -22.42 11.40
C SER A 822 -14.09 -22.41 10.42
N GLN A 823 -13.24 -23.45 10.46
CA GLN A 823 -12.09 -23.60 9.56
C GLN A 823 -12.35 -24.65 8.46
N PRO A 824 -13.05 -24.29 7.37
CA PRO A 824 -13.49 -25.23 6.33
C PRO A 824 -12.34 -25.97 5.64
N PHE A 825 -11.18 -25.33 5.43
CA PHE A 825 -10.04 -25.99 4.78
C PHE A 825 -9.51 -27.17 5.63
N ARG A 826 -9.27 -26.93 6.92
CA ARG A 826 -8.78 -27.93 7.87
C ARG A 826 -9.81 -29.02 8.13
N GLN A 827 -11.09 -28.62 8.22
CA GLN A 827 -12.21 -29.55 8.34
C GLN A 827 -12.31 -30.47 7.12
N ALA A 828 -12.23 -29.93 5.90
CA ALA A 828 -12.28 -30.73 4.68
C ALA A 828 -11.13 -31.74 4.60
N TYR A 829 -9.92 -31.33 5.01
CA TYR A 829 -8.77 -32.24 5.11
C TYR A 829 -9.01 -33.38 6.12
N ALA A 830 -9.46 -33.06 7.33
CA ALA A 830 -9.75 -34.07 8.34
C ALA A 830 -10.88 -35.03 7.91
N LEU A 831 -11.92 -34.52 7.24
CA LEU A 831 -13.01 -35.34 6.68
C LEU A 831 -12.53 -36.24 5.53
N MET A 832 -11.61 -35.77 4.69
CA MET A 832 -10.98 -36.60 3.65
C MET A 832 -10.26 -37.80 4.27
N GLN A 833 -9.51 -37.59 5.34
CA GLN A 833 -8.81 -38.65 6.05
C GLN A 833 -9.78 -39.56 6.81
N ALA A 834 -10.82 -39.01 7.46
CA ALA A 834 -11.92 -39.78 8.07
C ALA A 834 -12.62 -40.68 7.04
N GLY A 835 -12.87 -40.18 5.83
CA GLY A 835 -13.44 -40.95 4.73
C GLY A 835 -12.58 -42.16 4.36
N SER A 836 -11.27 -41.94 4.24
CA SER A 836 -10.30 -43.00 3.97
C SER A 836 -10.22 -44.04 5.10
N ALA A 837 -10.18 -43.58 6.36
CA ALA A 837 -10.18 -44.44 7.54
C ALA A 837 -11.46 -45.29 7.64
N ALA A 838 -12.62 -44.69 7.38
CA ALA A 838 -13.90 -45.38 7.38
C ALA A 838 -13.98 -46.47 6.30
N VAL A 839 -13.49 -46.19 5.08
CA VAL A 839 -13.44 -47.18 4.00
C VAL A 839 -12.52 -48.35 4.37
N ASN A 840 -11.33 -48.06 4.91
CA ASN A 840 -10.37 -49.09 5.34
C ASN A 840 -10.91 -49.95 6.50
N ALA A 841 -11.75 -49.36 7.37
CA ALA A 841 -12.45 -50.08 8.44
C ALA A 841 -13.75 -50.79 7.98
N GLY A 842 -14.04 -50.82 6.68
CA GLY A 842 -15.25 -51.46 6.12
C GLY A 842 -16.56 -50.67 6.28
N LYS A 843 -16.51 -49.45 6.85
CA LYS A 843 -17.66 -48.57 7.08
C LYS A 843 -17.96 -47.69 5.85
N ARG A 844 -18.22 -48.32 4.70
CA ARG A 844 -18.31 -47.65 3.39
C ARG A 844 -19.32 -46.50 3.31
N ALA A 845 -20.50 -46.65 3.89
CA ALA A 845 -21.54 -45.60 3.88
C ALA A 845 -21.09 -44.34 4.64
N ARG A 846 -20.44 -44.53 5.79
CA ARG A 846 -19.87 -43.44 6.60
C ARG A 846 -18.70 -42.76 5.87
N GLY A 847 -17.85 -43.55 5.20
CA GLY A 847 -16.80 -43.01 4.35
C GLY A 847 -17.31 -42.17 3.17
N ALA A 848 -18.44 -42.58 2.57
CA ALA A 848 -19.07 -41.81 1.50
C ALA A 848 -19.66 -40.48 2.00
N ASP A 849 -20.25 -40.44 3.19
CA ASP A 849 -20.73 -39.19 3.82
C ASP A 849 -19.58 -38.20 4.05
N HIS A 850 -18.48 -38.69 4.65
CA HIS A 850 -17.29 -37.86 4.91
C HIS A 850 -16.66 -37.30 3.64
N PHE A 851 -16.48 -38.11 2.60
CA PHE A 851 -15.92 -37.63 1.34
C PHE A 851 -16.80 -36.60 0.64
N ARG A 852 -18.14 -36.74 0.69
CA ARG A 852 -19.06 -35.75 0.12
C ARG A 852 -18.97 -34.42 0.85
N ARG A 853 -19.05 -34.45 2.18
CA ARG A 853 -18.90 -33.25 3.01
C ARG A 853 -17.55 -32.57 2.80
N ALA A 854 -16.48 -33.35 2.68
CA ALA A 854 -15.15 -32.83 2.37
C ALA A 854 -15.11 -32.15 1.00
N ALA A 855 -15.69 -32.78 -0.04
CA ALA A 855 -15.75 -32.22 -1.39
C ALA A 855 -16.58 -30.94 -1.44
N ASP A 856 -17.76 -30.92 -0.81
CA ASP A 856 -18.63 -29.75 -0.72
C ASP A 856 -17.89 -28.56 -0.09
N LEU A 857 -17.19 -28.80 1.04
CA LEU A 857 -16.38 -27.77 1.70
C LEU A 857 -15.24 -27.29 0.79
N ALA A 858 -14.45 -28.21 0.22
CA ALA A 858 -13.32 -27.86 -0.64
C ALA A 858 -13.75 -27.07 -1.89
N HIS A 859 -14.87 -27.42 -2.53
CA HIS A 859 -15.44 -26.66 -3.65
C HIS A 859 -15.97 -25.30 -3.20
N SER A 860 -16.64 -25.20 -2.05
CA SER A 860 -17.20 -23.94 -1.55
C SER A 860 -16.15 -22.85 -1.28
N ILE A 861 -14.95 -23.25 -0.86
CA ILE A 861 -13.82 -22.33 -0.59
C ILE A 861 -12.83 -22.25 -1.76
N GLY A 862 -13.08 -22.95 -2.87
CA GLY A 862 -12.20 -22.96 -4.04
C GLY A 862 -10.86 -23.68 -3.85
N ALA A 863 -10.74 -24.58 -2.87
CA ALA A 863 -9.53 -25.36 -2.60
C ALA A 863 -9.34 -26.49 -3.62
N ARG A 864 -8.94 -26.12 -4.85
CA ARG A 864 -8.87 -27.03 -6.02
C ARG A 864 -7.99 -28.26 -5.80
N LEU A 865 -6.81 -28.11 -5.20
CA LEU A 865 -5.93 -29.25 -4.96
C LEU A 865 -6.55 -30.26 -3.98
N LEU A 866 -7.11 -29.77 -2.88
CA LEU A 866 -7.77 -30.63 -1.89
C LEU A 866 -8.99 -31.32 -2.51
N ALA A 867 -9.79 -30.61 -3.30
CA ALA A 867 -10.91 -31.20 -4.04
C ALA A 867 -10.45 -32.34 -4.97
N ASN A 868 -9.38 -32.13 -5.74
CA ASN A 868 -8.82 -33.16 -6.63
C ASN A 868 -8.32 -34.39 -5.84
N GLN A 869 -7.71 -34.18 -4.66
CA GLN A 869 -7.27 -35.27 -3.78
C GLN A 869 -8.47 -36.07 -3.24
N ILE A 870 -9.51 -35.39 -2.78
CA ILE A 870 -10.77 -36.00 -2.32
C ILE A 870 -11.41 -36.82 -3.44
N GLU A 871 -11.53 -36.25 -4.64
CA GLU A 871 -12.08 -36.92 -5.83
C GLU A 871 -11.28 -38.17 -6.20
N THR A 872 -9.94 -38.08 -6.14
CA THR A 872 -9.05 -39.21 -6.42
C THR A 872 -9.21 -40.34 -5.40
N LEU A 873 -9.28 -40.01 -4.11
CA LEU A 873 -9.45 -41.00 -3.03
C LEU A 873 -10.84 -41.64 -3.07
N ALA A 874 -11.88 -40.85 -3.32
CA ALA A 874 -13.24 -41.34 -3.48
C ALA A 874 -13.36 -42.26 -4.70
N ALA A 875 -12.75 -41.91 -5.83
CA ALA A 875 -12.71 -42.75 -7.03
C ALA A 875 -11.97 -44.08 -6.77
N LYS A 876 -10.82 -44.05 -6.09
CA LYS A 876 -10.09 -45.28 -5.66
C LYS A 876 -10.97 -46.15 -4.75
N ALA A 877 -11.74 -45.53 -3.86
CA ALA A 877 -12.70 -46.22 -3.01
C ALA A 877 -14.00 -46.62 -3.74
N ARG A 878 -14.20 -46.27 -5.03
CA ARG A 878 -15.45 -46.45 -5.82
C ARG A 878 -16.68 -45.76 -5.20
N ILE A 879 -16.48 -44.61 -4.56
CA ILE A 879 -17.53 -43.80 -3.92
C ILE A 879 -17.95 -42.69 -4.89
N ASP A 880 -19.26 -42.58 -5.12
CA ASP A 880 -19.82 -41.47 -5.89
C ASP A 880 -20.06 -40.25 -4.98
N LEU A 881 -19.33 -39.18 -5.27
CA LEU A 881 -19.39 -37.90 -4.59
C LEU A 881 -20.64 -37.09 -4.94
N ARG A 882 -21.33 -37.39 -6.06
CA ARG A 882 -22.56 -36.69 -6.44
C ARG A 882 -23.79 -37.14 -5.67
N GLY A 883 -23.64 -38.16 -4.80
CA GLY A 883 -24.65 -38.59 -3.85
C GLY A 883 -25.92 -39.13 -4.50
N GLY A 884 -26.00 -40.44 -4.69
CA GLY A 884 -27.29 -41.11 -4.86
C GLY A 884 -28.07 -41.13 -3.54
N LYS A 885 -29.25 -40.50 -3.50
CA LYS A 885 -30.38 -41.11 -2.79
C LYS A 885 -30.63 -42.46 -3.46
N GLU A 886 -30.51 -43.54 -2.70
CA GLU A 886 -30.93 -44.87 -3.17
C GLU A 886 -32.40 -44.78 -3.63
N GLY A 887 -32.65 -45.06 -4.92
CA GLY A 887 -34.02 -45.28 -5.42
C GLY A 887 -34.55 -44.43 -6.57
N SER A 888 -33.76 -43.62 -7.27
CA SER A 888 -34.21 -43.10 -8.57
C SER A 888 -33.07 -42.98 -9.56
N THR A 889 -33.14 -43.76 -10.64
CA THR A 889 -32.43 -43.49 -11.89
C THR A 889 -32.54 -41.99 -12.23
N PRO A 890 -31.45 -41.33 -12.68
CA PRO A 890 -31.54 -39.95 -13.15
C PRO A 890 -32.54 -39.95 -14.32
N LYS A 891 -33.66 -39.25 -14.16
CA LYS A 891 -34.47 -38.90 -15.32
C LYS A 891 -33.66 -37.86 -16.08
N ALA A 892 -33.19 -38.23 -17.27
CA ALA A 892 -32.79 -37.25 -18.26
C ALA A 892 -33.97 -36.27 -18.47
N PRO A 893 -33.72 -35.04 -18.97
CA PRO A 893 -34.80 -34.10 -19.27
C PRO A 893 -35.95 -34.80 -20.00
N LEU A 894 -37.19 -34.57 -19.56
CA LEU A 894 -38.42 -35.17 -20.09
C LEU A 894 -38.74 -36.62 -19.64
N GLY A 895 -38.05 -37.16 -18.64
CA GLY A 895 -38.36 -38.50 -18.11
C GLY A 895 -37.88 -39.65 -18.99
N LEU A 896 -36.93 -39.35 -19.89
CA LEU A 896 -36.25 -40.31 -20.74
C LEU A 896 -35.05 -40.93 -20.00
N THR A 897 -34.63 -42.12 -20.41
CA THR A 897 -33.32 -42.67 -20.03
C THR A 897 -32.22 -42.00 -20.86
N ASP A 898 -30.96 -42.05 -20.41
CA ASP A 898 -29.83 -41.49 -21.18
C ASP A 898 -29.78 -42.06 -22.61
N ARG A 899 -30.08 -43.36 -22.76
CA ARG A 899 -30.12 -44.02 -24.05
C ARG A 899 -31.28 -43.55 -24.95
N GLU A 900 -32.44 -43.29 -24.36
CA GLU A 900 -33.58 -42.70 -25.09
C GLU A 900 -33.32 -41.24 -25.47
N PHE A 901 -32.56 -40.51 -24.65
CA PHE A 901 -32.16 -39.14 -24.94
C PHE A 901 -31.17 -39.04 -26.11
N GLU A 902 -30.19 -39.94 -26.18
CA GLU A 902 -29.31 -40.09 -27.35
C GLU A 902 -30.10 -40.42 -28.62
N VAL A 903 -31.04 -41.37 -28.54
CA VAL A 903 -31.92 -41.72 -29.66
C VAL A 903 -32.79 -40.52 -30.07
N LEU A 904 -33.29 -39.71 -29.13
CA LEU A 904 -34.07 -38.50 -29.41
C LEU A 904 -33.25 -37.43 -30.17
N ARG A 905 -31.96 -37.25 -29.85
CA ARG A 905 -31.07 -36.35 -30.61
C ARG A 905 -30.91 -36.80 -32.06
N LEU A 906 -30.72 -38.09 -32.30
CA LEU A 906 -30.60 -38.63 -33.66
C LEU A 906 -31.94 -38.58 -34.42
N VAL A 907 -33.06 -38.75 -33.73
CA VAL A 907 -34.41 -38.52 -34.27
C VAL A 907 -34.59 -37.06 -34.68
N ALA A 908 -34.15 -36.12 -33.84
CA ALA A 908 -34.22 -34.69 -34.11
C ALA A 908 -33.29 -34.23 -35.26
N ALA A 909 -32.21 -34.97 -35.49
CA ALA A 909 -31.33 -34.84 -36.65
C ALA A 909 -31.87 -35.50 -37.94
N GLY A 910 -33.10 -36.04 -37.92
CA GLY A 910 -33.77 -36.59 -39.11
C GLY A 910 -33.33 -37.98 -39.54
N GLN A 911 -32.48 -38.67 -38.76
CA GLN A 911 -32.02 -40.01 -39.10
C GLN A 911 -33.16 -41.03 -39.08
N SER A 912 -33.03 -42.16 -39.78
CA SER A 912 -33.93 -43.31 -39.81
C SER A 912 -33.60 -44.33 -38.71
N ASN A 913 -34.48 -45.31 -38.45
CA ASN A 913 -34.19 -46.36 -37.46
C ASN A 913 -32.96 -47.21 -37.83
N ARG A 914 -32.63 -47.32 -39.13
CA ARG A 914 -31.44 -48.03 -39.60
C ARG A 914 -30.18 -47.22 -39.30
N GLU A 915 -30.19 -45.93 -39.59
CA GLU A 915 -29.05 -45.04 -39.31
C GLU A 915 -28.81 -44.84 -37.82
N ILE A 916 -29.87 -44.77 -37.01
CA ILE A 916 -29.76 -44.75 -35.54
C ILE A 916 -29.12 -46.05 -35.03
N ALA A 917 -29.57 -47.18 -35.57
CA ALA A 917 -29.03 -48.49 -35.22
C ALA A 917 -27.54 -48.60 -35.55
N ASP A 918 -27.14 -48.13 -36.73
CA ASP A 918 -25.75 -48.11 -37.17
C ASP A 918 -24.89 -47.16 -36.30
N ASN A 919 -25.39 -45.95 -35.98
CA ASN A 919 -24.67 -44.97 -35.16
C ASN A 919 -24.51 -45.40 -33.69
N LEU A 920 -25.47 -46.16 -33.17
CA LEU A 920 -25.49 -46.58 -31.77
C LEU A 920 -25.05 -48.04 -31.57
N PHE A 921 -24.65 -48.74 -32.63
CA PHE A 921 -24.27 -50.16 -32.65
C PHE A 921 -25.34 -51.07 -32.03
N ILE A 922 -26.61 -50.87 -32.40
CA ILE A 922 -27.77 -51.68 -31.96
C ILE A 922 -28.56 -52.20 -33.16
N SER A 923 -29.51 -53.12 -32.95
CA SER A 923 -30.38 -53.56 -34.06
C SER A 923 -31.41 -52.50 -34.45
N SER A 924 -31.84 -52.48 -35.73
CA SER A 924 -32.92 -51.60 -36.20
C SER A 924 -34.24 -51.82 -35.44
N LYS A 925 -34.48 -53.05 -34.97
CA LYS A 925 -35.61 -53.39 -34.11
C LYS A 925 -35.50 -52.72 -32.74
N THR A 926 -34.30 -52.72 -32.13
CA THR A 926 -34.02 -52.05 -30.86
C THR A 926 -34.18 -50.53 -30.98
N ALA A 927 -33.68 -49.92 -32.06
CA ALA A 927 -33.88 -48.50 -32.34
C ALA A 927 -35.39 -48.15 -32.47
N SER A 928 -36.18 -49.00 -33.16
CA SER A 928 -37.62 -48.82 -33.27
C SER A 928 -38.36 -48.90 -31.92
N VAL A 929 -37.90 -49.74 -31.00
CA VAL A 929 -38.46 -49.84 -29.64
C VAL A 929 -38.14 -48.57 -28.84
N HIS A 930 -36.90 -48.08 -28.90
CA HIS A 930 -36.52 -46.82 -28.25
C HIS A 930 -37.33 -45.64 -28.78
N VAL A 931 -37.50 -45.51 -30.11
CA VAL A 931 -38.35 -44.46 -30.71
C VAL A 931 -39.78 -44.57 -30.21
N SER A 932 -40.37 -45.77 -30.14
CA SER A 932 -41.74 -45.95 -29.65
C SER A 932 -41.89 -45.57 -28.18
N ASN A 933 -40.91 -45.93 -27.34
CA ASN A 933 -40.88 -45.56 -25.93
C ASN A 933 -40.74 -44.05 -25.73
N ILE A 934 -39.93 -43.38 -26.57
CA ILE A 934 -39.78 -41.92 -26.56
C ILE A 934 -41.11 -41.25 -26.91
N LEU A 935 -41.81 -41.70 -27.97
CA LEU A 935 -43.12 -41.15 -28.35
C LEU A 935 -44.14 -41.27 -27.20
N SER A 936 -44.16 -42.43 -26.55
CA SER A 936 -45.02 -42.69 -25.39
C SER A 936 -44.68 -41.78 -24.20
N LYS A 937 -43.39 -41.70 -23.82
CA LYS A 937 -42.91 -40.89 -22.68
C LYS A 937 -43.07 -39.38 -22.90
N LEU A 938 -42.91 -38.91 -24.14
CA LEU A 938 -43.12 -37.51 -24.51
C LEU A 938 -44.58 -37.16 -24.79
N ALA A 939 -45.49 -38.15 -24.78
CA ALA A 939 -46.90 -38.00 -25.13
C ALA A 939 -47.13 -37.32 -26.50
N VAL A 940 -46.32 -37.71 -27.50
CA VAL A 940 -46.40 -37.15 -28.86
C VAL A 940 -46.80 -38.21 -29.88
N PRO A 941 -47.62 -37.86 -30.89
CA PRO A 941 -48.23 -38.84 -31.80
C PRO A 941 -47.30 -39.32 -32.92
N SER A 942 -46.17 -38.65 -33.16
CA SER A 942 -45.28 -38.96 -34.28
C SER A 942 -43.82 -38.62 -34.02
N ARG A 943 -42.93 -39.28 -34.76
CA ARG A 943 -41.48 -39.01 -34.78
C ARG A 943 -41.17 -37.54 -35.06
N GLY A 944 -41.89 -36.92 -35.99
CA GLY A 944 -41.74 -35.50 -36.32
C GLY A 944 -42.14 -34.59 -35.16
N ALA A 945 -43.17 -34.95 -34.39
CA ALA A 945 -43.56 -34.21 -33.19
C ALA A 945 -42.52 -34.33 -32.06
N ALA A 946 -41.88 -35.48 -31.90
CA ALA A 946 -40.76 -35.65 -30.97
C ALA A 946 -39.53 -34.81 -31.36
N ALA A 947 -39.18 -34.78 -32.64
CA ALA A 947 -38.11 -33.93 -33.17
C ALA A 947 -38.40 -32.42 -32.96
N ALA A 948 -39.62 -31.98 -33.26
CA ALA A 948 -40.05 -30.59 -33.04
C ALA A 948 -40.00 -30.19 -31.56
N MET A 949 -40.36 -31.11 -30.66
CA MET A 949 -40.26 -30.91 -29.21
C MET A 949 -38.79 -30.78 -28.75
N ALA A 950 -37.90 -31.62 -29.28
CA ALA A 950 -36.47 -31.56 -28.96
C ALA A 950 -35.82 -30.23 -29.40
N HIS A 951 -36.19 -29.71 -30.58
CA HIS A 951 -35.77 -28.39 -31.07
C HIS A 951 -36.34 -27.25 -30.22
N ARG A 952 -37.62 -27.30 -29.85
CA ARG A 952 -38.28 -26.29 -29.00
C ARG A 952 -37.62 -26.19 -27.62
N LEU A 953 -37.16 -27.31 -27.08
CA LEU A 953 -36.51 -27.40 -25.76
C LEU A 953 -34.99 -27.16 -25.80
N ARG A 954 -34.42 -26.81 -26.97
CA ARG A 954 -32.98 -26.58 -27.17
C ARG A 954 -32.10 -27.76 -26.72
N ILE A 955 -32.59 -28.99 -26.90
CA ILE A 955 -31.85 -30.24 -26.61
C ILE A 955 -30.81 -30.53 -27.71
N VAL A 956 -30.99 -29.90 -28.86
CA VAL A 956 -30.14 -29.95 -30.06
C VAL A 956 -30.05 -28.51 -30.56
N ASP A 957 -28.86 -28.06 -30.95
CA ASP A 957 -28.68 -26.71 -31.50
C ASP A 957 -29.42 -26.58 -32.85
N PRO A 958 -30.05 -25.42 -33.14
CA PRO A 958 -30.71 -25.20 -34.42
C PRO A 958 -29.65 -25.22 -35.54
N ALA A 959 -29.95 -25.99 -36.59
CA ALA A 959 -29.14 -26.08 -37.79
C ALA A 959 -29.06 -24.75 -38.55
#